data_AF-A0A3L7UJM9-F1
#
_entry.id   AF-A0A3L7UJM9-F1
#
_cell.length_a   1.000
_cell.length_b   1.000
_cell.length_c   1.000
_cell.angle_alpha   90.00
_cell.angle_beta   90.00
_cell.angle_gamma   90.00
#
_symmetry.space_group_name_H-M   'P 1'
#
loop_
_entity.id
_entity.type
_entity.pdbx_description
1 polymer ?
#
loop_
_entity_poly.entity_id
_entity_poly.type
_entity_poly.pdbx_seq_one_letter_code
_entity_poly.pdbx_strand_id
1 'polypeptide(L)'
;MPFPSRSTQRRFAGFNRRILLSLAVICFAPAVNGQTKSEEKKAEKGFTLIEEGTRPLATVTFASADRFVEEARYIFDAAGTPEAFKLVEDWLSGSLNDLEGFNREKPFGVMVYLPVAFPPLPEFIAFVPVDSVEAATKLVEKAPVVISKTSEEGRYEVIGPNRTYPILLRDGYAFMPLGNNPPEEALDRKLPNPAQLLASQAQQFDVSVSLDVDSLPIATRTLLMSVITAGISTQLQQRDGEPEGAYRIRKTEGARALDALNQFIMDCQKITIGFDVVQEEHAVNIDFVIDALEGTKLLKEILQSTERPSYFIPLLDENAAVSLSMSSMMADRDKEAYIEMMDGIRMEVTRLIEKNKLGATPDENSPIGKGLSAIQKSLEVGHVDVFAQFYRDSSGKLAIVGASRVEEGDAMGAGLLDAMTRLKDVDEIKQAGTLQIGSGEHQGITFHRLTFAQQPAEAVEVFGKDIGMTVGVGARSVWAVLGGDESYNTLKGVMDQLEESNQTPQEFRTPPNFRVIMNINQLVEMATIADTVGKKAREAREQAAGAEATTKLENPTPSVLVDSSPGRSSEGGNGGDSGRDARRADQARRRERGGKIFRETLAEGDDRIEIDSRLTETGARLRIRLEEGFVKIFGRLLANGLAPQEQTEQESN
;
A
#
# COMPACT_ATOMS: atom_id res chain seq x y z
N MET A 1 12.29 7.94 21.71
CA MET A 1 10.89 7.81 21.24
C MET A 1 10.23 6.70 22.06
N PRO A 2 9.07 6.92 22.69
CA PRO A 2 8.42 5.83 23.43
C PRO A 2 7.77 4.88 22.43
N PHE A 3 8.10 3.59 22.53
CA PHE A 3 7.44 2.52 21.79
C PHE A 3 5.94 2.53 22.11
N PRO A 4 5.06 2.30 21.11
CA PRO A 4 3.64 2.41 21.33
C PRO A 4 3.11 1.17 22.08
N SER A 5 2.11 1.40 22.94
CA SER A 5 1.45 0.36 23.74
C SER A 5 0.94 -0.83 22.89
N ARG A 6 0.75 -1.99 23.53
CA ARG A 6 0.18 -3.23 22.92
C ARG A 6 -1.16 -3.03 22.18
N SER A 7 -1.86 -1.92 22.38
CA SER A 7 -3.07 -1.57 21.61
C SER A 7 -2.76 -1.10 20.17
N THR A 8 -1.56 -0.57 19.93
CA THR A 8 -1.12 -0.06 18.62
C THR A 8 -0.51 -1.15 17.74
N GLN A 9 0.13 -2.18 18.32
CA GLN A 9 0.59 -3.38 17.60
C GLN A 9 -0.58 -4.17 16.98
N ARG A 10 -1.76 -4.17 17.62
CA ARG A 10 -2.98 -4.75 17.05
C ARG A 10 -3.59 -3.92 15.91
N ARG A 11 -3.21 -2.63 15.77
CA ARG A 11 -3.67 -1.76 14.67
C ARG A 11 -2.75 -1.82 13.45
N PHE A 12 -1.44 -2.07 13.63
CA PHE A 12 -0.50 -2.23 12.52
C PHE A 12 -0.69 -3.56 11.74
N ALA A 13 -1.02 -4.66 12.43
CA ALA A 13 -1.39 -5.92 11.77
C ALA A 13 -2.76 -5.87 11.05
N GLY A 14 -3.57 -4.84 11.31
CA GLY A 14 -4.86 -4.60 10.66
C GLY A 14 -4.78 -3.69 9.42
N PHE A 15 -3.68 -2.96 9.24
CA PHE A 15 -3.53 -1.94 8.20
C PHE A 15 -3.06 -2.53 6.85
N ASN A 16 -2.17 -3.52 6.86
CA ASN A 16 -1.69 -4.18 5.63
C ASN A 16 -2.69 -5.15 4.99
N ARG A 17 -3.80 -5.49 5.66
CA ARG A 17 -4.75 -6.50 5.18
C ARG A 17 -5.98 -5.91 4.46
N ARG A 18 -6.13 -4.58 4.44
CA ARG A 18 -7.23 -3.87 3.76
C ARG A 18 -6.86 -3.33 2.38
N ILE A 19 -5.58 -3.31 2.01
CA ILE A 19 -5.13 -2.75 0.73
C ILE A 19 -5.14 -3.82 -0.39
N LEU A 20 -4.82 -5.08 -0.08
CA LEU A 20 -4.70 -6.15 -1.09
C LEU A 20 -6.00 -6.89 -1.44
N LEU A 21 -7.08 -6.74 -0.66
CA LEU A 21 -8.37 -7.45 -0.86
C LEU A 21 -9.51 -6.52 -1.33
N SER A 22 -9.20 -5.27 -1.65
CA SER A 22 -10.15 -4.25 -2.12
C SER A 22 -10.17 -4.07 -3.64
N LEU A 23 -9.31 -4.77 -4.38
CA LEU A 23 -9.03 -4.53 -5.80
C LEU A 23 -9.82 -5.42 -6.78
N ALA A 24 -10.61 -6.39 -6.30
CA ALA A 24 -11.34 -7.32 -7.19
C ALA A 24 -12.87 -7.16 -7.21
N VAL A 25 -13.52 -6.50 -6.24
CA VAL A 25 -14.96 -6.16 -6.33
C VAL A 25 -15.24 -4.92 -5.49
N ILE A 26 -14.99 -3.73 -6.05
CA ILE A 26 -15.75 -2.53 -5.67
C ILE A 26 -16.52 -2.10 -6.92
N CYS A 27 -17.57 -2.87 -7.23
CA CYS A 27 -18.75 -2.22 -7.81
C CYS A 27 -19.24 -1.23 -6.76
N PHE A 28 -18.94 0.06 -6.96
CA PHE A 28 -19.55 1.15 -6.22
C PHE A 28 -21.06 1.17 -6.53
N ALA A 29 -21.82 0.32 -5.86
CA ALA A 29 -23.24 0.57 -5.64
C ALA A 29 -23.37 1.35 -4.33
N PRO A 30 -23.68 2.65 -4.35
CA PRO A 30 -24.04 3.33 -3.12
C PRO A 30 -25.38 2.76 -2.64
N ALA A 31 -25.35 1.94 -1.60
CA ALA A 31 -26.53 1.68 -0.78
C ALA A 31 -26.82 2.94 0.06
N VAL A 32 -27.30 4.00 -0.59
CA VAL A 32 -27.92 5.14 0.07
C VAL A 32 -29.33 4.67 0.45
N ASN A 33 -29.46 4.14 1.66
CA ASN A 33 -30.75 3.94 2.29
C ASN A 33 -31.19 5.29 2.89
N GLY A 34 -31.73 6.15 2.04
CA GLY A 34 -32.30 7.44 2.42
C GLY A 34 -33.74 7.53 1.96
N GLN A 35 -34.67 7.02 2.78
CA GLN A 35 -36.08 7.38 2.65
C GLN A 35 -36.26 8.82 3.10
N THR A 36 -36.26 9.75 2.16
CA THR A 36 -36.94 11.04 2.29
C THR A 36 -37.67 11.31 0.99
N LYS A 37 -39.00 11.17 1.03
CA LYS A 37 -39.89 11.75 0.02
C LYS A 37 -39.72 13.27 0.08
N SER A 38 -39.04 13.86 -0.89
CA SER A 38 -39.09 15.29 -1.15
C SER A 38 -39.63 15.50 -2.56
N GLU A 39 -40.73 16.24 -2.65
CA GLU A 39 -41.39 16.64 -3.89
C GLU A 39 -40.42 17.31 -4.86
N GLU A 40 -40.50 16.93 -6.13
CA GLU A 40 -39.78 17.55 -7.24
C GLU A 40 -40.16 19.03 -7.38
N LYS A 41 -39.25 19.91 -6.96
CA LYS A 41 -39.15 21.25 -7.54
C LYS A 41 -38.01 21.24 -8.54
N LYS A 42 -38.33 21.54 -9.80
CA LYS A 42 -37.37 21.88 -10.87
C LYS A 42 -36.28 22.77 -10.28
N ALA A 43 -35.05 22.26 -10.22
CA ALA A 43 -33.89 23.04 -9.83
C ALA A 43 -33.73 24.19 -10.83
N GLU A 44 -33.83 25.43 -10.33
CA GLU A 44 -33.40 26.61 -11.08
C GLU A 44 -31.93 26.42 -11.47
N LYS A 45 -31.61 26.72 -12.74
CA LYS A 45 -30.24 26.68 -13.27
C LYS A 45 -29.33 27.54 -12.39
N GLY A 46 -28.58 26.89 -11.50
CA GLY A 46 -27.53 27.53 -10.73
C GLY A 46 -26.48 28.14 -11.66
N PHE A 47 -25.81 29.19 -11.18
CA PHE A 47 -24.73 29.84 -11.91
C PHE A 47 -23.64 28.82 -12.30
N THR A 48 -23.40 28.65 -13.60
CA THR A 48 -22.28 27.86 -14.13
C THR A 48 -20.99 28.63 -13.90
N LEU A 49 -20.29 28.32 -12.80
CA LEU A 49 -19.02 28.96 -12.47
C LEU A 49 -17.86 28.45 -13.34
N ILE A 50 -17.99 27.28 -13.98
CA ILE A 50 -16.92 26.64 -14.78
C ILE A 50 -17.52 25.80 -15.92
N GLU A 51 -16.79 25.65 -17.03
CA GLU A 51 -17.13 24.81 -18.18
C GLU A 51 -16.89 23.32 -17.86
N GLU A 52 -17.78 22.43 -18.30
CA GLU A 52 -17.62 20.98 -18.12
C GLU A 52 -16.51 20.45 -19.05
N GLY A 53 -15.60 19.63 -18.51
CA GLY A 53 -14.56 18.98 -19.30
C GLY A 53 -15.17 18.07 -20.38
N THR A 54 -14.65 18.13 -21.60
CA THR A 54 -15.12 17.29 -22.72
C THR A 54 -14.56 15.87 -22.70
N ARG A 55 -13.55 15.61 -21.85
CA ARG A 55 -12.94 14.30 -21.60
C ARG A 55 -13.44 13.72 -20.27
N PRO A 56 -13.51 12.38 -20.12
CA PRO A 56 -13.80 11.77 -18.84
C PRO A 56 -12.71 12.08 -17.81
N LEU A 57 -13.10 12.32 -16.57
CA LEU A 57 -12.20 12.47 -15.43
C LEU A 57 -11.52 11.15 -15.08
N ALA A 58 -12.26 10.04 -15.14
CA ALA A 58 -11.70 8.72 -14.91
C ALA A 58 -12.25 7.69 -15.89
N THR A 59 -11.48 6.64 -16.12
CA THR A 59 -11.90 5.49 -16.92
C THR A 59 -11.61 4.19 -16.17
N VAL A 60 -12.55 3.26 -16.23
CA VAL A 60 -12.32 1.85 -15.91
C VAL A 60 -12.40 1.11 -17.23
N THR A 61 -11.34 0.39 -17.59
CA THR A 61 -11.18 -0.21 -18.92
C THR A 61 -10.83 -1.68 -18.79
N PHE A 62 -11.47 -2.50 -19.61
CA PHE A 62 -11.08 -3.86 -19.93
C PHE A 62 -10.57 -3.89 -21.37
N ALA A 63 -9.44 -4.55 -21.62
CA ALA A 63 -8.80 -4.58 -22.94
C ALA A 63 -9.73 -5.16 -24.02
N SER A 64 -10.35 -6.29 -23.73
CA SER A 64 -11.32 -6.97 -24.57
C SER A 64 -12.05 -8.03 -23.74
N ALA A 65 -13.23 -8.49 -24.19
CA ALA A 65 -13.94 -9.55 -23.49
C ALA A 65 -13.23 -10.91 -23.64
N ASP A 66 -12.64 -11.16 -24.81
CA ASP A 66 -11.89 -12.40 -25.05
C ASP A 66 -10.68 -12.51 -24.14
N ARG A 67 -9.86 -11.46 -24.10
CA ARG A 67 -8.66 -11.43 -23.26
C ARG A 67 -9.04 -11.58 -21.79
N PHE A 68 -10.06 -10.85 -21.32
CA PHE A 68 -10.51 -10.98 -19.93
C PHE A 68 -10.98 -12.40 -19.57
N VAL A 69 -11.75 -13.06 -20.44
CA VAL A 69 -12.25 -14.43 -20.21
C VAL A 69 -11.11 -15.45 -20.27
N GLU A 70 -10.16 -15.29 -21.20
CA GLU A 70 -8.98 -16.12 -21.33
C GLU A 70 -8.07 -16.01 -20.10
N GLU A 71 -7.76 -14.79 -19.66
CA GLU A 71 -6.92 -14.58 -18.47
C GLU A 71 -7.60 -15.08 -17.19
N ALA A 72 -8.93 -14.90 -17.08
CA ALA A 72 -9.69 -15.48 -15.99
C ALA A 72 -9.56 -17.02 -16.00
N ARG A 73 -9.71 -17.67 -17.17
CA ARG A 73 -9.53 -19.11 -17.32
C ARG A 73 -8.14 -19.54 -16.86
N TYR A 74 -7.09 -18.87 -17.35
CA TYR A 74 -5.71 -19.13 -16.95
C TYR A 74 -5.53 -19.07 -15.42
N ILE A 75 -6.07 -18.03 -14.77
CA ILE A 75 -6.00 -17.87 -13.31
C ILE A 75 -6.64 -19.06 -12.58
N PHE A 76 -7.82 -19.53 -13.01
CA PHE A 76 -8.49 -20.67 -12.39
C PHE A 76 -7.80 -22.01 -12.69
N ASP A 77 -7.24 -22.17 -13.89
CA ASP A 77 -6.48 -23.35 -14.29
C ASP A 77 -5.18 -23.46 -13.47
N ALA A 78 -4.43 -22.35 -13.37
CA ALA A 78 -3.23 -22.28 -12.54
C ALA A 78 -3.54 -22.59 -11.07
N ALA A 79 -4.65 -22.07 -10.56
CA ALA A 79 -5.13 -22.33 -9.20
C ALA A 79 -5.53 -23.79 -8.93
N GLY A 80 -5.65 -24.63 -9.96
CA GLY A 80 -6.13 -26.01 -9.86
C GLY A 80 -7.63 -26.11 -9.63
N THR A 81 -8.39 -25.09 -10.03
CA THR A 81 -9.86 -25.01 -9.86
C THR A 81 -10.57 -24.67 -11.18
N PRO A 82 -10.32 -25.40 -12.29
CA PRO A 82 -10.98 -25.14 -13.58
C PRO A 82 -12.52 -25.25 -13.49
N GLU A 83 -13.03 -26.07 -12.58
CA GLU A 83 -14.46 -26.21 -12.33
C GLU A 83 -15.12 -24.94 -11.78
N ALA A 84 -14.37 -24.09 -11.08
CA ALA A 84 -14.88 -22.81 -10.61
C ALA A 84 -15.05 -21.81 -11.77
N PHE A 85 -14.20 -21.89 -12.79
CA PHE A 85 -14.36 -21.09 -14.00
C PHE A 85 -15.63 -21.46 -14.77
N LYS A 86 -16.08 -22.72 -14.70
CA LYS A 86 -17.35 -23.13 -15.28
C LYS A 86 -18.54 -22.34 -14.74
N LEU A 87 -18.52 -21.90 -13.47
CA LEU A 87 -19.57 -21.03 -12.92
C LEU A 87 -19.59 -19.66 -13.61
N VAL A 88 -18.43 -19.17 -14.04
CA VAL A 88 -18.31 -17.94 -14.84
C VAL A 88 -18.86 -18.18 -16.24
N GLU A 89 -18.51 -19.30 -16.89
CA GLU A 89 -19.06 -19.69 -18.19
C GLU A 89 -20.59 -19.84 -18.14
N ASP A 90 -21.12 -20.54 -17.14
CA ASP A 90 -22.55 -20.74 -16.93
C ASP A 90 -23.26 -19.39 -16.68
N TRP A 91 -22.63 -18.46 -15.95
CA TRP A 91 -23.15 -17.11 -15.77
C TRP A 91 -23.14 -16.29 -17.06
N LEU A 92 -22.06 -16.34 -17.85
CA LEU A 92 -21.96 -15.69 -19.15
C LEU A 92 -23.06 -16.21 -20.09
N SER A 93 -23.24 -17.54 -20.16
CA SER A 93 -24.26 -18.15 -21.00
C SER A 93 -25.67 -17.83 -20.50
N GLY A 94 -25.93 -18.05 -19.21
CA GLY A 94 -27.25 -17.90 -18.61
C GLY A 94 -27.74 -16.47 -18.50
N SER A 95 -26.85 -15.52 -18.19
CA SER A 95 -27.20 -14.12 -17.88
C SER A 95 -26.89 -13.14 -19.00
N LEU A 96 -25.82 -13.38 -19.78
CA LEU A 96 -25.33 -12.45 -20.80
C LEU A 96 -25.35 -13.02 -22.23
N ASN A 97 -26.09 -14.11 -22.44
CA ASN A 97 -26.21 -14.78 -23.73
C ASN A 97 -24.86 -15.08 -24.41
N ASP A 98 -23.86 -15.56 -23.65
CA ASP A 98 -22.50 -15.84 -24.15
C ASP A 98 -21.82 -14.64 -24.83
N LEU A 99 -22.25 -13.42 -24.45
CA LEU A 99 -21.84 -12.16 -25.06
C LEU A 99 -22.17 -12.09 -26.56
N GLU A 100 -23.22 -12.78 -27.02
CA GLU A 100 -23.64 -12.70 -28.41
C GLU A 100 -24.08 -11.27 -28.75
N GLY A 101 -23.49 -10.69 -29.79
CA GLY A 101 -23.70 -9.30 -30.20
C GLY A 101 -22.76 -8.28 -29.53
N PHE A 102 -21.91 -8.73 -28.61
CA PHE A 102 -20.78 -7.97 -28.11
C PHE A 102 -19.59 -8.12 -29.07
N ASN A 103 -18.92 -7.03 -29.44
CA ASN A 103 -17.65 -7.13 -30.16
C ASN A 103 -16.51 -7.39 -29.16
N ARG A 104 -16.10 -8.66 -29.09
CA ARG A 104 -15.24 -9.21 -28.03
C ARG A 104 -13.77 -8.83 -28.12
N GLU A 105 -13.35 -8.23 -29.24
CA GLU A 105 -11.98 -7.79 -29.50
C GLU A 105 -11.74 -6.32 -29.08
N LYS A 106 -12.81 -5.55 -28.84
CA LYS A 106 -12.72 -4.13 -28.53
C LYS A 106 -12.73 -3.87 -27.02
N PRO A 107 -12.10 -2.77 -26.58
CA PRO A 107 -12.13 -2.38 -25.18
C PRO A 107 -13.52 -1.94 -24.75
N PHE A 108 -13.88 -2.22 -23.50
CA PHE A 108 -15.16 -1.88 -22.88
C PHE A 108 -14.95 -1.40 -21.44
N GLY A 109 -15.97 -0.75 -20.86
CA GLY A 109 -15.88 -0.31 -19.48
C GLY A 109 -16.75 0.90 -19.14
N VAL A 110 -16.23 1.77 -18.27
CA VAL A 110 -16.96 2.93 -17.73
C VAL A 110 -16.12 4.19 -17.84
N MET A 111 -16.75 5.26 -18.33
CA MET A 111 -16.24 6.63 -18.27
C MET A 111 -16.91 7.36 -17.10
N VAL A 112 -16.13 8.06 -16.31
CA VAL A 112 -16.59 8.88 -15.18
C VAL A 112 -16.39 10.34 -15.52
N TYR A 113 -17.46 11.11 -15.47
CA TYR A 113 -17.45 12.55 -15.66
C TYR A 113 -17.78 13.24 -14.35
N LEU A 114 -17.24 14.45 -14.17
CA LEU A 114 -17.54 15.29 -13.02
C LEU A 114 -18.28 16.53 -13.51
N PRO A 115 -19.62 16.57 -13.44
CA PRO A 115 -20.39 17.73 -13.84
C PRO A 115 -20.11 18.91 -12.92
N VAL A 116 -20.25 20.12 -13.45
CA VAL A 116 -20.06 21.36 -12.69
C VAL A 116 -21.33 21.67 -11.87
N ALA A 117 -21.53 20.89 -10.81
CA ALA A 117 -22.58 21.09 -9.80
C ALA A 117 -21.98 21.08 -8.39
N PHE A 118 -22.60 21.74 -7.42
CA PHE A 118 -22.15 21.71 -6.02
C PHE A 118 -23.25 21.19 -5.08
N PRO A 119 -23.01 20.09 -4.32
CA PRO A 119 -21.80 19.25 -4.36
C PRO A 119 -21.71 18.47 -5.68
N PRO A 120 -20.49 18.25 -6.22
CA PRO A 120 -20.35 17.51 -7.48
C PRO A 120 -20.67 16.03 -7.25
N LEU A 121 -21.55 15.49 -8.08
CA LEU A 121 -21.87 14.06 -8.10
C LEU A 121 -21.32 13.47 -9.39
N PRO A 122 -20.47 12.44 -9.34
CA PRO A 122 -19.91 11.84 -10.55
C PRO A 122 -21.02 11.21 -11.40
N GLU A 123 -20.93 11.43 -12.71
CA GLU A 123 -21.76 10.77 -13.72
C GLU A 123 -20.98 9.61 -14.34
N PHE A 124 -21.61 8.46 -14.44
CA PHE A 124 -20.99 7.23 -14.94
C PHE A 124 -21.66 6.84 -16.25
N ILE A 125 -20.86 6.60 -17.29
CA ILE A 125 -21.35 6.18 -18.60
C ILE A 125 -20.60 4.92 -18.99
N ALA A 126 -21.30 3.79 -19.04
CA ALA A 126 -20.76 2.56 -19.59
C ALA A 126 -20.63 2.69 -21.11
N PHE A 127 -19.56 2.12 -21.67
CA PHE A 127 -19.39 1.95 -23.11
C PHE A 127 -19.19 0.46 -23.41
N VAL A 128 -20.06 -0.08 -24.26
CA VAL A 128 -20.12 -1.51 -24.60
C VAL A 128 -19.94 -1.65 -26.10
N PRO A 129 -18.92 -2.35 -26.60
CA PRO A 129 -18.68 -2.49 -28.03
C PRO A 129 -19.75 -3.38 -28.67
N VAL A 130 -20.45 -2.85 -29.67
CA VAL A 130 -21.52 -3.53 -30.40
C VAL A 130 -21.36 -3.27 -31.89
N ASP A 131 -21.49 -4.30 -32.71
CA ASP A 131 -21.30 -4.16 -34.16
C ASP A 131 -22.52 -3.56 -34.87
N SER A 132 -23.71 -3.68 -34.27
CA SER A 132 -24.95 -3.11 -34.80
C SER A 132 -26.05 -3.01 -33.73
N VAL A 133 -27.20 -2.43 -34.11
CA VAL A 133 -28.42 -2.37 -33.26
C VAL A 133 -28.95 -3.78 -32.97
N GLU A 134 -28.93 -4.64 -33.98
CA GLU A 134 -29.32 -6.05 -33.87
C GLU A 134 -28.40 -6.78 -32.90
N ALA A 135 -27.09 -6.50 -32.96
CA ALA A 135 -26.10 -7.03 -32.03
C ALA A 135 -26.38 -6.58 -30.58
N ALA A 136 -26.68 -5.29 -30.37
CA ALA A 136 -27.09 -4.78 -29.06
C ALA A 136 -28.40 -5.42 -28.55
N THR A 137 -29.34 -5.73 -29.45
CA THR A 137 -30.60 -6.39 -29.09
C THR A 137 -30.37 -7.83 -28.63
N LYS A 138 -29.48 -8.57 -29.32
CA LYS A 138 -29.09 -9.94 -28.93
C LYS A 138 -28.46 -10.01 -27.54
N LEU A 139 -27.70 -8.98 -27.16
CA LEU A 139 -27.04 -8.92 -25.85
C LEU A 139 -28.06 -8.91 -24.69
N VAL A 140 -29.24 -8.32 -24.90
CA VAL A 140 -30.29 -8.19 -23.88
C VAL A 140 -31.47 -9.12 -24.11
N GLU A 141 -31.40 -10.03 -25.08
CA GLU A 141 -32.51 -10.89 -25.51
C GLU A 141 -33.03 -11.81 -24.40
N LYS A 142 -32.15 -12.26 -23.48
CA LYS A 142 -32.53 -13.07 -22.32
C LYS A 142 -33.14 -12.24 -21.17
N ALA A 143 -33.04 -10.91 -21.23
CA ALA A 143 -33.60 -10.02 -20.21
C ALA A 143 -35.04 -9.62 -20.58
N PRO A 144 -35.94 -9.43 -19.59
CA PRO A 144 -37.32 -9.01 -19.84
C PRO A 144 -37.40 -7.51 -20.17
N VAL A 145 -36.74 -7.09 -21.24
CA VAL A 145 -36.62 -5.70 -21.65
C VAL A 145 -37.07 -5.50 -23.10
N VAL A 146 -37.55 -4.30 -23.42
CA VAL A 146 -37.92 -3.91 -24.79
C VAL A 146 -37.05 -2.74 -25.22
N ILE A 147 -36.41 -2.85 -26.39
CA ILE A 147 -35.67 -1.74 -26.99
C ILE A 147 -36.61 -0.94 -27.88
N SER A 148 -36.80 0.35 -27.56
CA SER A 148 -37.59 1.29 -28.35
C SER A 148 -36.67 2.32 -29.01
N LYS A 149 -36.91 2.65 -30.28
CA LYS A 149 -36.19 3.72 -30.98
C LYS A 149 -36.80 5.06 -30.64
N THR A 150 -35.98 6.07 -30.34
CA THR A 150 -36.47 7.45 -30.13
C THR A 150 -36.52 8.22 -31.45
N SER A 151 -36.93 9.49 -31.40
CA SER A 151 -36.95 10.37 -32.58
C SER A 151 -35.55 10.76 -33.08
N GLU A 152 -34.52 10.62 -32.25
CA GLU A 152 -33.15 11.00 -32.58
C GLU A 152 -32.32 9.83 -33.13
N GLU A 153 -31.45 10.11 -34.09
CA GLU A 153 -30.61 9.10 -34.72
C GLU A 153 -29.63 8.48 -33.71
N GLY A 154 -29.55 7.14 -33.68
CA GLY A 154 -28.68 6.40 -32.77
C GLY A 154 -29.16 6.32 -31.32
N ARG A 155 -30.26 7.00 -30.95
CA ARG A 155 -30.83 6.95 -29.60
C ARG A 155 -31.93 5.90 -29.45
N TYR A 156 -31.87 5.20 -28.33
CA TYR A 156 -32.79 4.13 -27.96
C TYR A 156 -33.12 4.19 -26.47
N GLU A 157 -34.22 3.56 -26.10
CA GLU A 157 -34.60 3.32 -24.72
C GLU A 157 -34.70 1.82 -24.47
N VAL A 158 -34.07 1.33 -23.41
CA VAL A 158 -34.26 -0.05 -22.92
C VAL A 158 -35.25 0.00 -21.78
N ILE A 159 -36.47 -0.43 -22.07
CA ILE A 159 -37.61 -0.44 -21.15
C ILE A 159 -37.62 -1.77 -20.42
N GLY A 160 -37.20 -1.78 -19.16
CA GLY A 160 -37.29 -2.93 -18.27
C GLY A 160 -38.50 -2.85 -17.33
N PRO A 161 -38.72 -3.90 -16.50
CA PRO A 161 -39.92 -4.00 -15.67
C PRO A 161 -40.08 -2.87 -14.64
N ASN A 162 -38.96 -2.31 -14.17
CA ASN A 162 -38.94 -1.31 -13.10
C ASN A 162 -38.26 0.01 -13.49
N ARG A 163 -37.57 0.06 -14.65
CA ARG A 163 -36.72 1.18 -15.06
C ARG A 163 -36.58 1.22 -16.58
N THR A 164 -36.47 2.43 -17.12
CA THR A 164 -36.08 2.68 -18.51
C THR A 164 -34.68 3.29 -18.52
N TYR A 165 -33.82 2.78 -19.40
CA TYR A 165 -32.45 3.26 -19.55
C TYR A 165 -32.25 3.88 -20.94
N PRO A 166 -31.74 5.12 -21.03
CA PRO A 166 -31.38 5.70 -22.31
C PRO A 166 -30.07 5.07 -22.83
N ILE A 167 -30.00 4.82 -24.14
CA ILE A 167 -28.83 4.28 -24.82
C ILE A 167 -28.53 5.14 -26.05
N LEU A 168 -27.24 5.43 -26.27
CA LEU A 168 -26.73 6.01 -27.50
C LEU A 168 -25.83 5.01 -28.22
N LEU A 169 -26.17 4.63 -29.44
CA LEU A 169 -25.32 3.84 -30.32
C LEU A 169 -24.51 4.76 -31.23
N ARG A 170 -23.19 4.75 -31.10
CA ARG A 170 -22.28 5.54 -31.93
C ARG A 170 -20.89 4.92 -31.96
N ASP A 171 -20.16 5.10 -33.06
CA ASP A 171 -18.75 4.69 -33.19
C ASP A 171 -18.51 3.18 -32.98
N GLY A 172 -19.54 2.34 -33.14
CA GLY A 172 -19.49 0.90 -32.85
C GLY A 172 -19.59 0.56 -31.34
N TYR A 173 -20.20 1.46 -30.56
CA TYR A 173 -20.40 1.33 -29.12
C TYR A 173 -21.82 1.71 -28.72
N ALA A 174 -22.33 1.03 -27.69
CA ALA A 174 -23.49 1.42 -26.91
C ALA A 174 -23.04 2.16 -25.65
N PHE A 175 -23.46 3.41 -25.52
CA PHE A 175 -23.24 4.24 -24.35
C PHE A 175 -24.47 4.22 -23.46
N MET A 176 -24.28 3.90 -22.18
CA MET A 176 -25.36 3.73 -21.21
C MET A 176 -25.03 4.46 -19.90
N PRO A 177 -25.78 5.50 -19.54
CA PRO A 177 -25.65 6.14 -18.24
C PRO A 177 -25.99 5.13 -17.11
N LEU A 178 -25.13 5.05 -16.10
CA LEU A 178 -25.32 4.19 -14.94
C LEU A 178 -25.91 4.99 -13.78
N GLY A 179 -26.80 4.36 -13.02
CA GLY A 179 -27.44 4.98 -11.86
C GLY A 179 -28.86 4.48 -11.65
N ASN A 180 -29.51 4.97 -10.60
CA ASN A 180 -30.90 4.60 -10.32
C ASN A 180 -31.90 5.28 -11.26
N ASN A 181 -31.68 6.56 -11.57
CA ASN A 181 -32.41 7.38 -12.53
C ASN A 181 -31.40 8.28 -13.25
N PRO A 182 -30.63 7.76 -14.21
CA PRO A 182 -29.64 8.58 -14.87
C PRO A 182 -30.32 9.59 -15.83
N PRO A 183 -29.86 10.85 -15.89
CA PRO A 183 -30.40 11.84 -16.81
C PRO A 183 -30.10 11.45 -18.27
N GLU A 184 -31.08 11.60 -19.17
CA GLU A 184 -30.89 11.35 -20.61
C GLU A 184 -29.86 12.33 -21.20
N GLU A 185 -29.82 13.53 -20.64
CA GLU A 185 -28.91 14.61 -21.03
C GLU A 185 -27.43 14.23 -20.85
N ALA A 186 -27.13 13.21 -20.02
CA ALA A 186 -25.78 12.67 -19.89
C ALA A 186 -25.23 12.16 -21.24
N LEU A 187 -26.10 11.76 -22.16
CA LEU A 187 -25.73 11.31 -23.51
C LEU A 187 -25.70 12.45 -24.55
N ASP A 188 -26.09 13.67 -24.20
CA ASP A 188 -26.02 14.83 -25.11
C ASP A 188 -24.61 15.39 -25.24
N ARG A 189 -23.72 15.02 -24.31
CA ARG A 189 -22.31 15.41 -24.33
C ARG A 189 -21.57 14.79 -25.53
N LYS A 190 -20.49 15.45 -25.95
CA LYS A 190 -19.58 14.91 -26.97
C LYS A 190 -18.73 13.78 -26.37
N LEU A 191 -19.26 12.56 -26.34
CA LEU A 191 -18.50 11.40 -25.86
C LEU A 191 -17.33 11.09 -26.83
N PRO A 192 -16.13 10.74 -26.35
CA PRO A 192 -15.03 10.32 -27.21
C PRO A 192 -15.25 8.90 -27.75
N ASN A 193 -14.58 8.56 -28.86
CA ASN A 193 -14.50 7.18 -29.34
C ASN A 193 -13.65 6.34 -28.35
N PRO A 194 -14.20 5.31 -27.67
CA PRO A 194 -13.48 4.56 -26.66
C PRO A 194 -12.24 3.84 -27.21
N ALA A 195 -12.30 3.29 -28.43
CA ALA A 195 -11.18 2.59 -29.03
C ALA A 195 -9.97 3.51 -29.24
N GLN A 196 -10.20 4.78 -29.59
CA GLN A 196 -9.13 5.78 -29.74
C GLN A 196 -8.64 6.29 -28.39
N LEU A 197 -9.57 6.60 -27.47
CA LEU A 197 -9.24 7.11 -26.15
C LEU A 197 -8.38 6.12 -25.33
N LEU A 198 -8.68 4.82 -25.45
CA LEU A 198 -8.16 3.78 -24.57
C LEU A 198 -7.12 2.88 -25.24
N ALA A 199 -6.74 3.15 -26.50
CA ALA A 199 -5.82 2.30 -27.28
C ALA A 199 -4.55 1.93 -26.49
N SER A 200 -3.87 2.92 -25.92
CA SER A 200 -2.64 2.70 -25.14
C SER A 200 -2.87 1.88 -23.87
N GLN A 201 -4.01 2.06 -23.19
CA GLN A 201 -4.35 1.31 -21.99
C GLN A 201 -4.69 -0.15 -22.31
N ALA A 202 -5.55 -0.37 -23.32
CA ALA A 202 -5.98 -1.70 -23.74
C ALA A 202 -4.83 -2.54 -24.32
N GLN A 203 -3.81 -1.89 -24.89
CA GLN A 203 -2.59 -2.56 -25.32
C GLN A 203 -1.70 -2.99 -24.14
N GLN A 204 -1.64 -2.18 -23.08
CA GLN A 204 -0.71 -2.40 -21.96
C GLN A 204 -1.27 -3.21 -20.81
N PHE A 205 -2.59 -3.24 -20.64
CA PHE A 205 -3.25 -3.82 -19.47
C PHE A 205 -4.49 -4.59 -19.87
N ASP A 206 -4.75 -5.72 -19.22
CA ASP A 206 -6.04 -6.43 -19.28
C ASP A 206 -7.15 -5.59 -18.66
N VAL A 207 -6.84 -4.98 -17.52
CA VAL A 207 -7.76 -4.12 -16.76
C VAL A 207 -7.00 -2.90 -16.30
N SER A 208 -7.58 -1.71 -16.44
CA SER A 208 -6.99 -0.49 -15.88
C SER A 208 -8.02 0.48 -15.32
N VAL A 209 -7.60 1.22 -14.32
CA VAL A 209 -8.30 2.39 -13.80
C VAL A 209 -7.39 3.59 -14.01
N SER A 210 -7.87 4.61 -14.73
CA SER A 210 -7.13 5.85 -14.93
C SER A 210 -7.90 7.05 -14.41
N LEU A 211 -7.15 7.99 -13.85
CA LEU A 211 -7.60 9.35 -13.53
C LEU A 211 -6.89 10.32 -14.47
N ASP A 212 -7.64 10.94 -15.39
CA ASP A 212 -7.18 12.01 -16.29
C ASP A 212 -7.36 13.35 -15.57
N VAL A 213 -6.37 13.71 -14.75
CA VAL A 213 -6.32 15.00 -14.03
C VAL A 213 -6.35 16.15 -15.04
N ASP A 214 -5.79 15.92 -16.23
CA ASP A 214 -5.73 16.92 -17.27
C ASP A 214 -7.11 17.33 -17.85
N SER A 215 -8.11 16.47 -17.67
CA SER A 215 -9.49 16.75 -18.09
C SER A 215 -10.15 17.88 -17.28
N LEU A 216 -9.64 18.20 -16.08
CA LEU A 216 -10.13 19.31 -15.26
C LEU A 216 -9.62 20.65 -15.80
N PRO A 217 -10.50 21.63 -16.08
CA PRO A 217 -10.06 22.98 -16.43
C PRO A 217 -9.21 23.62 -15.33
N ILE A 218 -8.23 24.44 -15.72
CA ILE A 218 -7.31 25.12 -14.78
C ILE A 218 -8.06 25.92 -13.72
N ALA A 219 -9.19 26.57 -14.07
CA ALA A 219 -10.01 27.30 -13.11
C ALA A 219 -10.58 26.39 -12.01
N THR A 220 -11.02 25.17 -12.36
CA THR A 220 -11.50 24.16 -11.40
C THR A 220 -10.38 23.71 -10.48
N ARG A 221 -9.19 23.42 -11.04
CA ARG A 221 -8.02 23.01 -10.26
C ARG A 221 -7.62 24.08 -9.25
N THR A 222 -7.56 25.34 -9.69
CA THR A 222 -7.26 26.49 -8.83
C THR A 222 -8.31 26.66 -7.72
N LEU A 223 -9.61 26.52 -8.04
CA LEU A 223 -10.68 26.61 -7.04
C LEU A 223 -10.57 25.49 -6.01
N LEU A 224 -10.39 24.24 -6.45
CA LEU A 224 -10.21 23.09 -5.57
C LEU A 224 -9.02 23.28 -4.63
N MET A 225 -7.88 23.71 -5.19
CA MET A 225 -6.68 23.99 -4.41
C MET A 225 -6.86 25.13 -3.42
N SER A 226 -7.66 26.15 -3.77
CA SER A 226 -7.98 27.26 -2.85
C SER A 226 -8.78 26.78 -1.63
N VAL A 227 -9.77 25.91 -1.85
CA VAL A 227 -10.58 25.31 -0.76
C VAL A 227 -9.72 24.41 0.13
N ILE A 228 -8.90 23.54 -0.46
CA ILE A 228 -7.99 22.65 0.29
C ILE A 228 -6.99 23.47 1.11
N THR A 229 -6.36 24.46 0.51
CA THR A 229 -5.39 25.35 1.17
C THR A 229 -6.01 26.07 2.35
N ALA A 230 -7.22 26.62 2.18
CA ALA A 230 -7.94 27.30 3.27
C ALA A 230 -8.23 26.34 4.43
N GLY A 231 -8.68 25.11 4.13
CA GLY A 231 -8.96 24.09 5.13
C GLY A 231 -7.71 23.68 5.92
N ILE A 232 -6.62 23.37 5.22
CA ILE A 232 -5.37 22.91 5.85
C ILE A 232 -4.71 24.03 6.66
N SER A 233 -4.73 25.28 6.16
CA SER A 233 -4.09 26.42 6.83
C SER A 233 -4.60 26.63 8.27
N THR A 234 -5.89 26.37 8.52
CA THR A 234 -6.45 26.44 9.88
C THR A 234 -5.88 25.37 10.82
N GLN A 235 -5.58 24.18 10.29
CA GLN A 235 -5.01 23.06 11.06
C GLN A 235 -3.51 23.23 11.30
N LEU A 236 -2.83 24.08 10.51
CA LEU A 236 -1.41 24.37 10.66
C LEU A 236 -1.11 25.43 11.72
N GLN A 237 -2.10 26.00 12.41
CA GLN A 237 -1.87 26.88 13.56
C GLN A 237 -1.23 26.11 14.72
N GLN A 238 -0.36 26.77 15.50
CA GLN A 238 0.25 26.18 16.69
C GLN A 238 -0.84 25.78 17.69
N ARG A 239 -0.75 24.57 18.22
CA ARG A 239 -1.72 24.07 19.20
C ARG A 239 -1.35 24.55 20.60
N ASP A 240 -2.33 24.63 21.47
CA ASP A 240 -2.10 24.97 22.88
C ASP A 240 -1.11 23.98 23.52
N GLY A 241 -0.02 24.51 24.07
CA GLY A 241 1.03 23.72 24.72
C GLY A 241 1.98 22.97 23.77
N GLU A 242 1.90 23.20 22.46
CA GLU A 242 2.82 22.60 21.49
C GLU A 242 4.21 23.29 21.54
N PRO A 243 5.30 22.54 21.79
CA PRO A 243 6.64 23.10 21.74
C PRO A 243 6.96 23.70 20.36
N GLU A 244 7.69 24.81 20.32
CA GLU A 244 8.02 25.52 19.08
C GLU A 244 8.73 24.64 18.04
N GLY A 245 9.68 23.78 18.46
CA GLY A 245 10.34 22.85 17.54
C GLY A 245 9.36 21.84 16.91
N ALA A 246 8.45 21.29 17.71
CA ALA A 246 7.41 20.38 17.23
C ALA A 246 6.40 21.08 16.29
N TYR A 247 6.03 22.31 16.62
CA TYR A 247 5.19 23.15 15.78
C TYR A 247 5.82 23.42 14.41
N ARG A 248 7.11 23.80 14.37
CA ARG A 248 7.84 24.03 13.12
C ARG A 248 7.89 22.80 12.24
N ILE A 249 8.30 21.66 12.80
CA ILE A 249 8.32 20.37 12.08
C ILE A 249 6.95 20.08 11.46
N ARG A 250 5.88 20.21 12.26
CA ARG A 250 4.52 19.95 11.78
C ARG A 250 4.06 20.93 10.71
N LYS A 251 4.37 22.22 10.87
CA LYS A 251 4.00 23.27 9.92
C LYS A 251 4.71 23.06 8.58
N THR A 252 6.01 22.78 8.61
CA THR A 252 6.83 22.52 7.42
C THR A 252 6.36 21.26 6.70
N GLU A 253 6.10 20.14 7.40
CA GLU A 253 5.52 18.94 6.79
C GLU A 253 4.14 19.21 6.16
N GLY A 254 3.29 20.00 6.83
CA GLY A 254 1.99 20.39 6.30
C GLY A 254 2.08 21.26 5.04
N ALA A 255 2.99 22.23 5.03
CA ALA A 255 3.26 23.08 3.87
C ALA A 255 3.83 22.28 2.70
N ARG A 256 4.79 21.38 2.97
CA ARG A 256 5.39 20.46 1.99
C ARG A 256 4.35 19.54 1.35
N ALA A 257 3.47 18.95 2.17
CA ALA A 257 2.38 18.10 1.67
C ALA A 257 1.38 18.89 0.81
N LEU A 258 1.07 20.14 1.17
CA LEU A 258 0.22 21.02 0.38
C LEU A 258 0.87 21.40 -0.96
N ASP A 259 2.16 21.71 -0.97
CA ASP A 259 2.89 22.05 -2.18
C ASP A 259 3.03 20.84 -3.13
N ALA A 260 3.30 19.65 -2.58
CA ALA A 260 3.30 18.40 -3.33
C ALA A 260 1.91 18.09 -3.93
N LEU A 261 0.82 18.32 -3.18
CA LEU A 261 -0.54 18.14 -3.69
C LEU A 261 -0.90 19.18 -4.75
N ASN A 262 -0.49 20.44 -4.57
CA ASN A 262 -0.68 21.50 -5.55
C ASN A 262 0.02 21.14 -6.87
N GLN A 263 1.30 20.77 -6.80
CA GLN A 263 2.06 20.34 -7.94
C GLN A 263 1.44 19.09 -8.59
N PHE A 264 1.00 18.13 -7.79
CA PHE A 264 0.31 16.96 -8.32
C PHE A 264 -0.98 17.35 -9.08
N ILE A 265 -1.86 18.18 -8.51
CA ILE A 265 -3.11 18.59 -9.18
C ILE A 265 -2.84 19.44 -10.43
N MET A 266 -1.85 20.33 -10.37
CA MET A 266 -1.58 21.28 -11.46
C MET A 266 -0.75 20.67 -12.59
N ASP A 267 0.23 19.84 -12.27
CA ASP A 267 1.23 19.33 -13.22
C ASP A 267 1.00 17.87 -13.63
N CYS A 268 0.19 17.09 -12.89
CA CYS A 268 -0.14 15.72 -13.30
C CYS A 268 -1.07 15.76 -14.51
N GLN A 269 -0.75 14.95 -15.52
CA GLN A 269 -1.63 14.70 -16.64
C GLN A 269 -2.58 13.56 -16.31
N LYS A 270 -2.02 12.39 -15.95
CA LYS A 270 -2.77 11.15 -15.80
C LYS A 270 -2.14 10.24 -14.76
N ILE A 271 -2.96 9.59 -13.94
CA ILE A 271 -2.56 8.40 -13.17
C ILE A 271 -3.25 7.20 -13.78
N THR A 272 -2.53 6.08 -13.93
CA THR A 272 -3.11 4.79 -14.28
C THR A 272 -2.69 3.72 -13.29
N ILE A 273 -3.65 2.92 -12.83
CA ILE A 273 -3.40 1.64 -12.16
C ILE A 273 -3.80 0.56 -13.16
N GLY A 274 -2.83 -0.22 -13.61
CA GLY A 274 -3.01 -1.27 -14.62
C GLY A 274 -2.74 -2.65 -14.04
N PHE A 275 -3.49 -3.64 -14.51
CA PHE A 275 -3.32 -5.06 -14.22
C PHE A 275 -3.11 -5.80 -15.52
N ASP A 276 -2.09 -6.65 -15.55
CA ASP A 276 -1.67 -7.40 -16.73
C ASP A 276 -1.21 -8.81 -16.32
N VAL A 277 -1.86 -9.84 -16.86
CA VAL A 277 -1.48 -11.23 -16.73
C VAL A 277 -0.53 -11.57 -17.87
N VAL A 278 0.66 -12.04 -17.51
CA VAL A 278 1.70 -12.43 -18.47
C VAL A 278 1.86 -13.94 -18.40
N GLN A 279 1.01 -14.65 -19.15
CA GLN A 279 0.95 -16.11 -19.11
C GLN A 279 2.29 -16.78 -19.45
N GLU A 280 3.03 -16.25 -20.45
CA GLU A 280 4.34 -16.78 -20.86
C GLU A 280 5.38 -16.75 -19.73
N GLU A 281 5.26 -15.77 -18.83
CA GLU A 281 6.17 -15.60 -17.71
C GLU A 281 5.58 -16.07 -16.38
N HIS A 282 4.40 -16.70 -16.43
CA HIS A 282 3.64 -17.17 -15.27
C HIS A 282 3.49 -16.10 -14.18
N ALA A 283 3.23 -14.85 -14.57
CA ALA A 283 3.24 -13.72 -13.65
C ALA A 283 2.05 -12.78 -13.85
N VAL A 284 1.83 -11.95 -12.84
CA VAL A 284 0.87 -10.85 -12.87
C VAL A 284 1.61 -9.56 -12.53
N ASN A 285 1.43 -8.54 -13.35
CA ASN A 285 1.96 -7.20 -13.14
C ASN A 285 0.84 -6.25 -12.68
N ILE A 286 1.15 -5.47 -11.65
CA ILE A 286 0.34 -4.33 -11.20
C ILE A 286 1.18 -3.08 -11.39
N ASP A 287 0.80 -2.24 -12.33
CA ASP A 287 1.52 -1.03 -12.70
C ASP A 287 0.81 0.21 -12.14
N PHE A 288 1.55 1.07 -11.45
CA PHE A 288 1.15 2.44 -11.11
C PHE A 288 1.94 3.38 -12.01
N VAL A 289 1.26 4.02 -12.95
CA VAL A 289 1.86 4.93 -13.93
C VAL A 289 1.41 6.35 -13.61
N ILE A 290 2.36 7.27 -13.55
CA ILE A 290 2.12 8.71 -13.42
C ILE A 290 2.70 9.38 -14.66
N ASP A 291 1.83 10.04 -15.42
CA ASP A 291 2.20 10.93 -16.52
C ASP A 291 2.09 12.37 -16.04
N ALA A 292 3.16 13.14 -16.20
CA ALA A 292 3.22 14.56 -15.91
C ALA A 292 3.12 15.36 -17.22
N LEU A 293 2.55 16.57 -17.13
CA LEU A 293 2.48 17.49 -18.25
C LEU A 293 3.89 17.90 -18.69
N GLU A 294 4.09 17.99 -20.00
CA GLU A 294 5.39 18.38 -20.58
C GLU A 294 5.82 19.78 -20.09
N GLY A 295 7.12 19.92 -19.79
CA GLY A 295 7.70 21.19 -19.34
C GLY A 295 7.36 21.61 -17.91
N THR A 296 6.62 20.80 -17.16
CA THR A 296 6.26 21.09 -15.77
C THR A 296 7.35 20.74 -14.76
N LYS A 297 7.22 21.27 -13.54
CA LYS A 297 8.14 20.97 -12.44
C LYS A 297 8.07 19.50 -12.05
N LEU A 298 6.86 18.90 -12.05
CA LEU A 298 6.68 17.48 -11.76
C LEU A 298 7.45 16.56 -12.72
N LEU A 299 7.34 16.79 -14.03
CA LEU A 299 8.07 15.98 -15.00
C LEU A 299 9.58 16.11 -14.79
N LYS A 300 10.07 17.34 -14.60
CA LYS A 300 11.48 17.58 -14.31
C LYS A 300 11.93 16.79 -13.07
N GLU A 301 11.24 16.91 -11.94
CA GLU A 301 11.60 16.21 -10.71
C GLU A 301 11.61 14.68 -10.87
N ILE A 302 10.64 14.13 -11.61
CA ILE A 302 10.59 12.69 -11.91
C ILE A 302 11.83 12.27 -12.70
N LEU A 303 12.14 12.95 -13.81
CA LEU A 303 13.28 12.60 -14.66
C LEU A 303 14.63 12.79 -13.93
N GLN A 304 14.73 13.81 -13.08
CA GLN A 304 15.94 14.06 -12.29
C GLN A 304 16.17 13.03 -11.19
N SER A 305 15.12 12.31 -10.75
CA SER A 305 15.22 11.34 -9.67
C SER A 305 16.28 10.27 -9.92
N THR A 306 16.57 9.92 -11.18
CA THR A 306 17.53 8.84 -11.53
C THR A 306 18.90 9.35 -11.98
N GLU A 307 19.22 10.64 -11.80
CA GLU A 307 20.48 11.23 -12.26
C GLU A 307 21.74 10.61 -11.62
N ARG A 308 21.60 9.98 -10.44
CA ARG A 308 22.72 9.36 -9.71
C ARG A 308 22.45 7.87 -9.47
N PRO A 309 23.38 6.98 -9.87
CA PRO A 309 23.27 5.56 -9.52
C PRO A 309 23.56 5.33 -8.03
N SER A 310 23.07 4.21 -7.50
CA SER A 310 23.39 3.81 -6.13
C SER A 310 24.87 3.43 -6.00
N TYR A 311 25.48 3.80 -4.88
CA TYR A 311 26.80 3.31 -4.47
C TYR A 311 26.77 1.82 -4.08
N PHE A 312 25.60 1.30 -3.69
CA PHE A 312 25.44 -0.03 -3.11
C PHE A 312 24.99 -1.10 -4.10
N ILE A 313 24.86 -0.78 -5.40
CA ILE A 313 24.45 -1.72 -6.46
C ILE A 313 25.23 -3.06 -6.40
N PRO A 314 26.57 -3.08 -6.19
CA PRO A 314 27.32 -4.34 -6.17
C PRO A 314 26.92 -5.32 -5.06
N LEU A 315 26.17 -4.86 -4.05
CA LEU A 315 25.70 -5.68 -2.94
C LEU A 315 24.33 -6.31 -3.19
N LEU A 316 23.62 -5.87 -4.23
CA LEU A 316 22.27 -6.34 -4.50
C LEU A 316 22.29 -7.81 -4.96
N ASP A 317 21.76 -8.70 -4.12
CA ASP A 317 21.52 -10.10 -4.45
C ASP A 317 20.02 -10.33 -4.69
N GLU A 318 19.67 -10.78 -5.88
CA GLU A 318 18.28 -11.07 -6.22
C GLU A 318 17.76 -12.38 -5.60
N ASN A 319 18.65 -13.23 -5.08
CA ASN A 319 18.31 -14.51 -4.45
C ASN A 319 18.16 -14.42 -2.92
N ALA A 320 18.53 -13.30 -2.32
CA ALA A 320 18.34 -13.09 -0.88
C ALA A 320 16.84 -13.01 -0.53
N ALA A 321 16.47 -13.43 0.68
CA ALA A 321 15.06 -13.49 1.09
C ALA A 321 14.31 -12.16 0.90
N VAL A 322 14.97 -11.05 1.23
CA VAL A 322 14.52 -9.69 0.91
C VAL A 322 15.72 -8.84 0.57
N SER A 323 15.62 -8.08 -0.51
CA SER A 323 16.61 -7.09 -0.93
C SER A 323 15.92 -5.79 -1.28
N LEU A 324 16.48 -4.68 -0.81
CA LEU A 324 16.03 -3.32 -1.07
C LEU A 324 17.21 -2.48 -1.55
N SER A 325 17.00 -1.78 -2.65
CA SER A 325 17.92 -0.77 -3.17
C SER A 325 17.12 0.46 -3.57
N MET A 326 17.57 1.63 -3.13
CA MET A 326 16.97 2.91 -3.49
C MET A 326 18.08 3.93 -3.77
N SER A 327 18.04 4.56 -4.93
CA SER A 327 18.88 5.71 -5.26
C SER A 327 18.05 6.74 -5.99
N SER A 328 17.75 7.85 -5.33
CA SER A 328 16.94 8.93 -5.89
C SER A 328 17.47 10.29 -5.51
N MET A 329 17.42 11.22 -6.47
CA MET A 329 17.50 12.64 -6.16
C MET A 329 16.17 13.10 -5.55
N MET A 330 16.24 13.83 -4.43
CA MET A 330 15.09 14.50 -3.83
C MET A 330 14.64 15.66 -4.72
N ALA A 331 13.34 15.91 -4.76
CA ALA A 331 12.78 17.13 -5.33
C ALA A 331 13.25 18.36 -4.52
N ASP A 332 13.45 19.49 -5.19
CA ASP A 332 13.94 20.72 -4.54
C ASP A 332 13.01 21.18 -3.41
N ARG A 333 11.68 21.04 -3.58
CA ARG A 333 10.71 21.36 -2.52
C ARG A 333 10.94 20.52 -1.25
N ASP A 334 11.31 19.25 -1.41
CA ASP A 334 11.48 18.33 -0.30
C ASP A 334 12.84 18.61 0.38
N LYS A 335 13.88 18.95 -0.40
CA LYS A 335 15.17 19.40 0.15
C LYS A 335 15.00 20.65 1.00
N GLU A 336 14.36 21.69 0.47
CA GLU A 336 14.13 22.95 1.18
C GLU A 336 13.33 22.72 2.48
N ALA A 337 12.25 21.96 2.41
CA ALA A 337 11.43 21.63 3.58
C ALA A 337 12.20 20.84 4.64
N TYR A 338 13.00 19.83 4.25
CA TYR A 338 13.79 19.07 5.22
C TYR A 338 14.92 19.89 5.84
N ILE A 339 15.53 20.80 5.09
CA ILE A 339 16.53 21.74 5.62
C ILE A 339 15.88 22.68 6.64
N GLU A 340 14.71 23.26 6.35
CA GLU A 340 13.97 24.08 7.32
C GLU A 340 13.58 23.27 8.57
N MET A 341 13.19 22.00 8.38
CA MET A 341 12.83 21.10 9.49
C MET A 341 14.00 20.84 10.44
N MET A 342 15.26 20.94 9.97
CA MET A 342 16.45 20.75 10.82
C MET A 342 16.52 21.73 11.98
N ASP A 343 16.03 22.96 11.82
CA ASP A 343 15.98 23.92 12.93
C ASP A 343 15.03 23.44 14.03
N GLY A 344 13.84 22.95 13.65
CA GLY A 344 12.89 22.35 14.59
C GLY A 344 13.46 21.11 15.29
N ILE A 345 14.21 20.28 14.56
CA ILE A 345 14.91 19.12 15.12
C ILE A 345 15.97 19.55 16.13
N ARG A 346 16.80 20.54 15.81
CA ARG A 346 17.81 21.08 16.74
C ARG A 346 17.18 21.57 18.03
N MET A 347 16.07 22.31 17.93
CA MET A 347 15.31 22.76 19.10
C MET A 347 14.77 21.61 19.94
N GLU A 348 14.22 20.57 19.30
CA GLU A 348 13.64 19.42 19.99
C GLU A 348 14.72 18.54 20.64
N VAL A 349 15.88 18.36 20.00
CA VAL A 349 17.04 17.69 20.59
C VAL A 349 17.50 18.41 21.84
N THR A 350 17.66 19.74 21.78
CA THR A 350 18.00 20.57 22.94
C THR A 350 16.98 20.41 24.06
N ARG A 351 15.69 20.51 23.74
CA ARG A 351 14.60 20.37 24.70
C ARG A 351 14.58 18.98 25.36
N LEU A 352 14.86 17.92 24.60
CA LEU A 352 14.92 16.55 25.12
C LEU A 352 16.14 16.33 26.02
N ILE A 353 17.29 16.93 25.70
CA ILE A 353 18.49 16.89 26.55
C ILE A 353 18.21 17.58 27.88
N GLU A 354 17.61 18.77 27.86
CA GLU A 354 17.27 19.52 29.08
C GLU A 354 16.21 18.80 29.92
N LYS A 355 15.12 18.35 29.29
CA LYS A 355 14.02 17.65 29.98
C LYS A 355 14.49 16.39 30.69
N ASN A 356 15.37 15.62 30.05
CA ASN A 356 15.88 14.36 30.60
C ASN A 356 17.22 14.53 31.34
N LYS A 357 17.70 15.76 31.50
CA LYS A 357 18.95 16.10 32.20
C LYS A 357 20.18 15.35 31.66
N LEU A 358 20.30 15.24 30.33
CA LEU A 358 21.32 14.47 29.61
C LEU A 358 22.65 15.22 29.42
N GLY A 359 23.02 16.09 30.37
CA GLY A 359 24.23 16.92 30.31
C GLY A 359 24.01 18.29 29.66
N ALA A 360 25.11 18.90 29.19
CA ALA A 360 25.10 20.24 28.62
C ALA A 360 24.32 20.31 27.30
N THR A 361 23.53 21.37 27.12
CA THR A 361 22.82 21.66 25.87
C THR A 361 23.82 21.79 24.71
N PRO A 362 23.61 21.08 23.60
CA PRO A 362 24.53 21.11 22.46
C PRO A 362 24.46 22.47 21.73
N ASP A 363 25.62 23.06 21.46
CA ASP A 363 25.77 24.14 20.48
C ASP A 363 26.20 23.57 19.11
N GLU A 364 26.33 24.44 18.09
CA GLU A 364 26.73 24.05 16.73
C GLU A 364 28.12 23.39 16.65
N ASN A 365 29.00 23.65 17.61
CA ASN A 365 30.37 23.13 17.65
C ASN A 365 30.50 21.82 18.45
N SER A 366 29.50 21.51 19.28
CA SER A 366 29.40 20.24 20.00
C SER A 366 29.32 19.05 19.03
N PRO A 367 29.69 17.82 19.47
CA PRO A 367 29.59 16.63 18.61
C PRO A 367 28.18 16.42 18.06
N ILE A 368 27.15 16.54 18.89
CA ILE A 368 25.74 16.44 18.46
C ILE A 368 25.40 17.55 17.45
N GLY A 369 25.81 18.80 17.71
CA GLY A 369 25.58 19.93 16.81
C GLY A 369 26.19 19.72 15.42
N LYS A 370 27.45 19.27 15.39
CA LYS A 370 28.16 18.89 14.15
C LYS A 370 27.50 17.71 13.45
N GLY A 371 27.06 16.70 14.20
CA GLY A 371 26.34 15.56 13.63
C GLY A 371 25.01 15.96 12.97
N LEU A 372 24.24 16.85 13.61
CA LEU A 372 23.04 17.43 13.00
C LEU A 372 23.36 18.26 11.75
N SER A 373 24.47 18.98 11.74
CA SER A 373 24.94 19.70 10.54
C SER A 373 25.38 18.76 9.41
N ALA A 374 25.95 17.60 9.71
CA ALA A 374 26.27 16.57 8.72
C ALA A 374 24.99 15.98 8.09
N ILE A 375 23.94 15.75 8.88
CA ILE A 375 22.61 15.36 8.37
C ILE A 375 22.08 16.43 7.42
N GLN A 376 22.13 17.71 7.83
CA GLN A 376 21.68 18.83 7.00
C GLN A 376 22.45 18.90 5.66
N LYS A 377 23.77 18.74 5.67
CA LYS A 377 24.58 18.70 4.44
C LYS A 377 24.23 17.52 3.54
N SER A 378 23.89 16.37 4.12
CA SER A 378 23.39 15.22 3.35
C SER A 378 22.06 15.55 2.66
N LEU A 379 21.17 16.29 3.32
CA LEU A 379 19.91 16.79 2.74
C LEU A 379 20.15 17.85 1.66
N GLU A 380 21.14 18.73 1.83
CA GLU A 380 21.54 19.73 0.82
C GLU A 380 22.04 19.09 -0.47
N VAL A 381 22.80 18.00 -0.38
CA VAL A 381 23.12 17.18 -1.56
C VAL A 381 21.84 16.55 -2.13
N GLY A 382 20.97 16.05 -1.25
CA GLY A 382 19.64 15.57 -1.57
C GLY A 382 19.65 14.30 -2.42
N HIS A 383 20.70 13.49 -2.31
CA HIS A 383 20.77 12.15 -2.90
C HIS A 383 20.43 11.13 -1.81
N VAL A 384 19.26 10.51 -1.91
CA VAL A 384 18.87 9.37 -1.06
C VAL A 384 19.44 8.13 -1.70
N ASP A 385 20.39 7.47 -1.04
CA ASP A 385 21.04 6.25 -1.52
C ASP A 385 21.11 5.24 -0.37
N VAL A 386 20.26 4.22 -0.44
CA VAL A 386 19.98 3.27 0.65
C VAL A 386 19.99 1.84 0.11
N PHE A 387 20.55 0.95 0.92
CA PHE A 387 20.57 -0.49 0.71
C PHE A 387 20.13 -1.21 1.97
N ALA A 388 19.34 -2.28 1.83
CA ALA A 388 19.08 -3.22 2.92
C ALA A 388 18.81 -4.62 2.37
N GLN A 389 19.37 -5.65 2.99
CA GLN A 389 19.23 -7.02 2.51
C GLN A 389 19.33 -8.03 3.65
N PHE A 390 18.64 -9.16 3.46
CA PHE A 390 18.74 -10.33 4.34
C PHE A 390 19.95 -11.17 3.96
N TYR A 391 20.71 -11.55 4.97
CA TYR A 391 21.85 -12.46 4.86
C TYR A 391 21.68 -13.62 5.82
N ARG A 392 22.31 -14.75 5.51
CA ARG A 392 22.52 -15.83 6.47
C ARG A 392 23.94 -15.74 7.02
N ASP A 393 24.07 -15.84 8.33
CA ASP A 393 25.37 -15.93 8.98
C ASP A 393 25.95 -17.36 8.87
N SER A 394 27.15 -17.55 9.42
CA SER A 394 27.87 -18.84 9.41
C SER A 394 27.14 -19.97 10.13
N SER A 395 26.19 -19.63 11.01
CA SER A 395 25.33 -20.58 11.73
C SER A 395 23.97 -20.81 11.05
N GLY A 396 23.75 -20.19 9.90
CA GLY A 396 22.50 -20.25 9.13
C GLY A 396 21.38 -19.36 9.69
N LYS A 397 21.66 -18.55 10.72
CA LYS A 397 20.71 -17.58 11.28
C LYS A 397 20.69 -16.31 10.44
N LEU A 398 19.61 -15.55 10.54
CA LEU A 398 19.43 -14.36 9.70
C LEU A 398 20.07 -13.13 10.33
N ALA A 399 20.61 -12.29 9.44
CA ALA A 399 21.03 -10.94 9.72
C ALA A 399 20.45 -10.01 8.66
N ILE A 400 19.98 -8.83 9.07
CA ILE A 400 19.52 -7.79 8.15
C ILE A 400 20.60 -6.72 8.14
N VAL A 401 21.33 -6.59 7.04
CA VAL A 401 22.36 -5.58 6.86
C VAL A 401 21.77 -4.43 6.05
N GLY A 402 21.99 -3.20 6.51
CA GLY A 402 21.58 -2.00 5.82
C GLY A 402 22.67 -0.94 5.81
N ALA A 403 22.64 -0.11 4.77
CA ALA A 403 23.53 1.02 4.62
C ALA A 403 22.82 2.22 3.99
N SER A 404 23.27 3.43 4.33
CA SER A 404 22.85 4.66 3.68
C SER A 404 24.05 5.54 3.42
N ARG A 405 24.05 6.23 2.28
CA ARG A 405 25.06 7.26 1.99
C ARG A 405 24.80 8.50 2.84
N VAL A 406 25.88 9.12 3.30
CA VAL A 406 25.84 10.38 4.05
C VAL A 406 27.01 11.27 3.66
N GLU A 407 26.86 12.56 3.92
CA GLU A 407 27.93 13.55 3.87
C GLU A 407 28.49 13.80 5.27
N GLU A 408 29.80 14.11 5.34
CA GLU A 408 30.52 14.40 6.59
C GLU A 408 30.34 13.32 7.68
N GLY A 409 30.53 12.06 7.29
CA GLY A 409 30.32 10.92 8.17
C GLY A 409 31.08 10.98 9.50
N ASP A 410 32.29 11.53 9.53
CA ASP A 410 33.07 11.68 10.77
C ASP A 410 32.36 12.56 11.81
N ALA A 411 31.76 13.68 11.37
CA ALA A 411 31.00 14.56 12.24
C ALA A 411 29.70 13.89 12.73
N MET A 412 29.05 13.13 11.85
CA MET A 412 27.87 12.33 12.20
C MET A 412 28.20 11.23 13.20
N GLY A 413 29.31 10.51 13.01
CA GLY A 413 29.81 9.48 13.92
C GLY A 413 30.14 10.03 15.32
N ALA A 414 30.80 11.19 15.38
CA ALA A 414 31.07 11.88 16.64
C ALA A 414 29.77 12.28 17.37
N GLY A 415 28.78 12.79 16.63
CA GLY A 415 27.46 13.13 17.18
C GLY A 415 26.69 11.92 17.69
N LEU A 416 26.73 10.80 16.96
CA LEU A 416 26.14 9.53 17.38
C LEU A 416 26.78 9.02 18.67
N LEU A 417 28.11 9.04 18.75
CA LEU A 417 28.86 8.63 19.94
C LEU A 417 28.50 9.45 21.19
N ASP A 418 28.45 10.78 21.05
CA ASP A 418 28.03 11.66 22.16
C ASP A 418 26.58 11.37 22.59
N ALA A 419 25.66 11.23 21.63
CA ALA A 419 24.27 10.87 21.90
C ALA A 419 24.16 9.54 22.66
N MET A 420 24.83 8.47 22.22
CA MET A 420 24.84 7.18 22.91
C MET A 420 25.45 7.27 24.31
N THR A 421 26.53 8.03 24.47
CA THR A 421 27.20 8.22 25.77
C THR A 421 26.27 8.86 26.79
N ARG A 422 25.43 9.80 26.36
CA ARG A 422 24.42 10.46 27.20
C ARG A 422 23.21 9.57 27.48
N LEU A 423 22.84 8.73 26.52
CA LEU A 423 21.64 7.87 26.60
C LEU A 423 21.88 6.55 27.33
N LYS A 424 23.12 6.08 27.46
CA LYS A 424 23.45 4.75 28.04
C LYS A 424 22.86 4.52 29.43
N ASP A 425 22.67 5.59 30.20
CA ASP A 425 22.21 5.52 31.58
C ASP A 425 20.70 5.77 31.76
N VAL A 426 20.01 6.11 30.67
CA VAL A 426 18.56 6.35 30.65
C VAL A 426 17.81 5.04 30.88
N ASP A 427 16.83 5.05 31.79
CA ASP A 427 16.10 3.86 32.22
C ASP A 427 15.42 3.15 31.04
N GLU A 428 14.85 3.91 30.09
CA GLU A 428 14.24 3.35 28.89
C GLU A 428 15.25 2.59 28.01
N ILE A 429 16.51 3.03 27.95
CA ILE A 429 17.57 2.34 27.20
C ILE A 429 18.00 1.08 27.94
N LYS A 430 18.15 1.13 29.27
CA LYS A 430 18.45 -0.04 30.12
C LYS A 430 17.34 -1.10 30.05
N GLN A 431 16.07 -0.68 29.96
CA GLN A 431 14.94 -1.58 29.74
C GLN A 431 14.92 -2.18 28.34
N ALA A 432 15.36 -1.42 27.33
CA ALA A 432 15.45 -1.90 25.96
C ALA A 432 16.57 -2.95 25.80
N GLY A 433 17.69 -2.81 26.52
CA GLY A 433 18.82 -3.71 26.36
C GLY A 433 20.13 -3.23 26.97
N THR A 434 21.21 -3.92 26.60
CA THR A 434 22.59 -3.56 26.98
C THR A 434 23.24 -2.80 25.82
N LEU A 435 23.54 -1.52 26.03
CA LEU A 435 24.27 -0.68 25.07
C LEU A 435 25.78 -0.80 25.27
N GLN A 436 26.47 -1.29 24.25
CA GLN A 436 27.91 -1.42 24.16
C GLN A 436 28.45 -0.37 23.18
N ILE A 437 29.16 0.63 23.71
CA ILE A 437 29.83 1.66 22.91
C ILE A 437 31.22 1.14 22.54
N GLY A 438 31.57 1.15 21.24
CA GLY A 438 32.86 0.63 20.78
C GLY A 438 32.93 -0.90 20.84
N SER A 439 31.84 -1.56 20.47
CA SER A 439 31.72 -3.02 20.43
C SER A 439 32.65 -3.70 19.41
N GLY A 440 33.14 -2.95 18.42
CA GLY A 440 34.07 -3.44 17.41
C GLY A 440 34.54 -2.32 16.48
N GLU A 441 35.51 -2.65 15.64
CA GLU A 441 36.03 -1.77 14.59
C GLU A 441 36.18 -2.57 13.28
N HIS A 442 35.84 -1.95 12.15
CA HIS A 442 36.09 -2.52 10.82
C HIS A 442 36.22 -1.40 9.77
N GLN A 443 37.18 -1.50 8.86
CA GLN A 443 37.49 -0.48 7.85
C GLN A 443 37.57 0.96 8.43
N GLY A 444 38.14 1.11 9.63
CA GLY A 444 38.27 2.39 10.33
C GLY A 444 36.97 2.94 10.93
N ILE A 445 35.87 2.18 10.88
CA ILE A 445 34.57 2.54 11.48
C ILE A 445 34.46 1.90 12.86
N THR A 446 34.20 2.71 13.88
CA THR A 446 33.81 2.21 15.21
C THR A 446 32.32 1.84 15.23
N PHE A 447 32.01 0.65 15.73
CA PHE A 447 30.64 0.13 15.82
C PHE A 447 30.14 0.07 17.26
N HIS A 448 28.85 0.33 17.42
CA HIS A 448 28.15 0.32 18.69
C HIS A 448 26.99 -0.65 18.63
N ARG A 449 26.76 -1.42 19.68
CA ARG A 449 25.74 -2.48 19.72
C ARG A 449 24.75 -2.27 20.85
N LEU A 450 23.46 -2.36 20.54
CA LEU A 450 22.40 -2.52 21.53
C LEU A 450 21.88 -3.95 21.47
N THR A 451 22.24 -4.79 22.44
CA THR A 451 21.67 -6.13 22.59
C THR A 451 20.35 -6.04 23.34
N PHE A 452 19.26 -6.52 22.76
CA PHE A 452 17.93 -6.36 23.35
C PHE A 452 17.74 -7.21 24.60
N ALA A 453 17.07 -6.66 25.61
CA ALA A 453 16.75 -7.40 26.83
C ALA A 453 15.70 -8.49 26.58
N GLN A 454 14.73 -8.22 25.68
CA GLN A 454 13.73 -9.19 25.29
C GLN A 454 14.27 -10.06 24.15
N GLN A 455 14.35 -11.37 24.41
CA GLN A 455 14.81 -12.39 23.46
C GLN A 455 13.71 -13.46 23.32
N PRO A 456 12.61 -13.19 22.58
CA PRO A 456 11.57 -14.18 22.33
C PRO A 456 12.17 -15.42 21.67
N ALA A 457 11.73 -16.61 22.06
CA ALA A 457 12.29 -17.88 21.54
C ALA A 457 12.17 -17.97 20.02
N GLU A 458 11.08 -17.44 19.47
CA GLU A 458 10.83 -17.35 18.03
C GLU A 458 11.87 -16.49 17.33
N ALA A 459 12.20 -15.33 17.91
CA ALA A 459 13.20 -14.44 17.36
C ALA A 459 14.61 -15.04 17.49
N VAL A 460 14.91 -15.72 18.60
CA VAL A 460 16.21 -16.39 18.81
C VAL A 460 16.42 -17.52 17.81
N GLU A 461 15.34 -18.23 17.46
CA GLU A 461 15.43 -19.27 16.44
C GLU A 461 15.73 -18.69 15.04
N VAL A 462 15.18 -17.51 14.71
CA VAL A 462 15.38 -16.89 13.39
C VAL A 462 16.72 -16.14 13.30
N PHE A 463 17.02 -15.31 14.28
CA PHE A 463 18.15 -14.36 14.24
C PHE A 463 19.37 -14.81 15.05
N GLY A 464 19.27 -15.89 15.84
CA GLY A 464 20.32 -16.32 16.76
C GLY A 464 20.18 -15.72 18.16
N LYS A 465 21.12 -16.04 19.05
CA LYS A 465 21.15 -15.52 20.43
C LYS A 465 21.64 -14.07 20.47
N ASP A 466 21.37 -13.39 21.58
CA ASP A 466 21.80 -12.01 21.85
C ASP A 466 21.46 -11.05 20.71
N ILE A 467 20.21 -11.16 20.23
CA ILE A 467 19.68 -10.34 19.16
C ILE A 467 19.86 -8.87 19.53
N GLY A 468 20.47 -8.13 18.61
CA GLY A 468 20.74 -6.72 18.80
C GLY A 468 20.90 -5.98 17.49
N MET A 469 21.01 -4.67 17.61
CA MET A 469 21.32 -3.78 16.51
C MET A 469 22.73 -3.23 16.69
N THR A 470 23.58 -3.44 15.69
CA THR A 470 24.91 -2.83 15.60
C THR A 470 24.88 -1.71 14.57
N VAL A 471 25.40 -0.53 14.91
CA VAL A 471 25.44 0.65 14.03
C VAL A 471 26.82 1.27 14.06
N GLY A 472 27.30 1.74 12.90
CA GLY A 472 28.55 2.48 12.76
C GLY A 472 28.43 3.53 11.65
N VAL A 473 29.23 4.59 11.74
CA VAL A 473 29.27 5.66 10.75
C VAL A 473 30.69 5.80 10.24
N GLY A 474 30.91 5.52 8.97
CA GLY A 474 32.15 5.79 8.27
C GLY A 474 32.10 7.13 7.55
N ALA A 475 33.19 7.48 6.86
CA ALA A 475 33.33 8.80 6.23
C ALA A 475 32.21 9.18 5.25
N ARG A 476 31.59 8.19 4.59
CA ARG A 476 30.58 8.39 3.53
C ARG A 476 29.31 7.56 3.68
N SER A 477 29.22 6.73 4.72
CA SER A 477 28.10 5.80 4.88
C SER A 477 27.82 5.49 6.34
N VAL A 478 26.52 5.34 6.63
CA VAL A 478 26.03 4.74 7.88
C VAL A 478 25.76 3.28 7.58
N TRP A 479 26.24 2.40 8.45
CA TRP A 479 26.03 0.96 8.40
C TRP A 479 25.27 0.48 9.61
N ALA A 480 24.36 -0.46 9.40
CA ALA A 480 23.63 -1.11 10.46
C ALA A 480 23.45 -2.60 10.17
N VAL A 481 23.42 -3.41 11.24
CA VAL A 481 22.97 -4.80 11.16
C VAL A 481 22.07 -5.14 12.34
N LEU A 482 20.97 -5.84 12.05
CA LEU A 482 20.10 -6.47 13.04
C LEU A 482 20.30 -7.98 12.97
N GLY A 483 20.63 -8.62 14.09
CA GLY A 483 20.79 -10.07 14.18
C GLY A 483 21.43 -10.49 15.50
N GLY A 484 21.72 -11.78 15.63
CA GLY A 484 22.37 -12.36 16.80
C GLY A 484 23.87 -12.12 16.87
N ASP A 485 24.58 -12.98 17.59
CA ASP A 485 26.03 -12.86 17.86
C ASP A 485 26.89 -12.72 16.61
N GLU A 486 26.61 -13.51 15.58
CA GLU A 486 27.41 -13.56 14.35
C GLU A 486 27.06 -12.45 13.35
N SER A 487 26.00 -11.67 13.60
CA SER A 487 25.50 -10.67 12.64
C SER A 487 26.54 -9.59 12.34
N TYR A 488 27.42 -9.28 13.31
CA TYR A 488 28.50 -8.32 13.10
C TYR A 488 29.57 -8.85 12.14
N ASN A 489 29.85 -10.16 12.15
CA ASN A 489 30.76 -10.76 11.17
C ASN A 489 30.15 -10.71 9.76
N THR A 490 28.85 -10.96 9.63
CA THR A 490 28.12 -10.79 8.36
C THR A 490 28.23 -9.36 7.84
N LEU A 491 28.02 -8.34 8.69
CA LEU A 491 28.16 -6.94 8.30
C LEU A 491 29.56 -6.64 7.74
N LYS A 492 30.62 -7.10 8.42
CA LYS A 492 32.00 -6.90 7.94
C LYS A 492 32.22 -7.50 6.56
N GLY A 493 31.76 -8.74 6.33
CA GLY A 493 31.85 -9.39 5.04
C GLY A 493 31.13 -8.62 3.91
N VAL A 494 29.97 -8.03 4.21
CA VAL A 494 29.25 -7.18 3.24
C VAL A 494 30.02 -5.89 2.94
N MET A 495 30.63 -5.27 3.95
CA MET A 495 31.49 -4.10 3.74
C MET A 495 32.73 -4.45 2.90
N ASP A 496 33.34 -5.61 3.14
CA ASP A 496 34.50 -6.08 2.38
C ASP A 496 34.13 -6.34 0.92
N GLN A 497 32.98 -6.99 0.67
CA GLN A 497 32.44 -7.18 -0.68
C GLN A 497 32.26 -5.86 -1.44
N LEU A 498 31.76 -4.81 -0.77
CA LEU A 498 31.62 -3.50 -1.40
C LEU A 498 32.96 -2.86 -1.72
N GLU A 499 33.93 -2.96 -0.82
CA GLU A 499 35.29 -2.44 -1.02
C GLU A 499 35.96 -3.14 -2.22
N GLU A 500 35.91 -4.48 -2.27
CA GLU A 500 36.43 -5.28 -3.38
C GLU A 500 35.76 -4.93 -4.71
N SER A 501 34.43 -4.77 -4.71
CA SER A 501 33.67 -4.40 -5.92
C SER A 501 34.03 -3.02 -6.45
N ASN A 502 34.34 -2.07 -5.57
CA ASN A 502 34.79 -0.73 -5.98
C ASN A 502 36.20 -0.73 -6.59
N GLN A 503 37.04 -1.71 -6.23
CA GLN A 503 38.38 -1.87 -6.81
C GLN A 503 38.35 -2.53 -8.20
N THR A 504 37.29 -3.28 -8.51
CA THR A 504 37.09 -3.95 -9.81
C THR A 504 35.72 -3.61 -10.40
N PRO A 505 35.55 -2.39 -10.97
CA PRO A 505 34.24 -1.94 -11.45
C PRO A 505 33.73 -2.86 -12.57
N GLN A 506 32.61 -3.54 -12.33
CA GLN A 506 31.84 -4.18 -13.39
C GLN A 506 30.85 -3.17 -13.98
N GLU A 507 30.53 -3.30 -15.27
CA GLU A 507 29.39 -2.59 -15.85
C GLU A 507 28.10 -3.17 -15.25
N PHE A 508 27.56 -2.49 -14.25
CA PHE A 508 26.21 -2.77 -13.77
C PHE A 508 25.22 -2.08 -14.71
N ARG A 509 24.21 -2.83 -15.20
CA ARG A 509 23.03 -2.21 -15.81
C ARG A 509 22.45 -1.23 -14.80
N THR A 510 22.19 0.01 -15.19
CA THR A 510 21.57 1.01 -14.30
C THR A 510 20.30 0.41 -13.70
N PRO A 511 20.31 0.04 -12.41
CA PRO A 511 19.15 -0.59 -11.81
C PRO A 511 18.04 0.47 -11.68
N PRO A 512 16.79 0.03 -11.55
CA PRO A 512 15.70 0.93 -11.22
C PRO A 512 16.05 1.75 -9.97
N ASN A 513 15.63 3.02 -9.96
CA ASN A 513 15.93 3.97 -8.87
C ASN A 513 15.34 3.55 -7.52
N PHE A 514 14.37 2.63 -7.56
CA PHE A 514 13.86 1.92 -6.41
C PHE A 514 13.59 0.47 -6.82
N ARG A 515 14.07 -0.47 -6.01
CA ARG A 515 13.86 -1.90 -6.18
C ARG A 515 13.68 -2.59 -4.85
N VAL A 516 12.66 -3.45 -4.77
CA VAL A 516 12.45 -4.40 -3.69
C VAL A 516 12.24 -5.78 -4.30
N ILE A 517 12.99 -6.76 -3.82
CA ILE A 517 12.84 -8.17 -4.18
C ILE A 517 12.50 -8.92 -2.89
N MET A 518 11.47 -9.76 -2.93
CA MET A 518 11.10 -10.63 -1.82
C MET A 518 10.92 -12.06 -2.35
N ASN A 519 11.79 -12.98 -1.91
CA ASN A 519 11.66 -14.40 -2.18
C ASN A 519 10.81 -15.04 -1.07
N ILE A 520 9.55 -15.29 -1.37
CA ILE A 520 8.49 -15.54 -0.39
C ILE A 520 8.67 -16.87 0.29
N ASN A 521 9.18 -17.88 -0.39
CA ASN A 521 9.45 -19.20 0.18
C ASN A 521 10.40 -19.15 1.36
N GLN A 522 11.47 -18.36 1.22
CA GLN A 522 12.40 -18.15 2.32
C GLN A 522 11.69 -17.47 3.50
N LEU A 523 10.79 -16.50 3.25
CA LEU A 523 10.00 -15.86 4.31
C LEU A 523 8.99 -16.81 4.97
N VAL A 524 8.35 -17.70 4.21
CA VAL A 524 7.41 -18.70 4.71
C VAL A 524 8.12 -19.73 5.57
N GLU A 525 9.31 -20.19 5.16
CA GLU A 525 10.16 -21.06 5.96
C GLU A 525 10.47 -20.43 7.32
N MET A 526 10.93 -19.17 7.33
CA MET A 526 11.19 -18.41 8.56
C MET A 526 9.95 -18.32 9.46
N ALA A 527 8.80 -17.96 8.88
CA ALA A 527 7.56 -17.82 9.63
C ALA A 527 7.10 -19.17 10.24
N THR A 528 7.32 -20.27 9.53
CA THR A 528 6.97 -21.62 9.99
C THR A 528 7.86 -22.06 11.15
N ILE A 529 9.16 -21.78 11.07
CA ILE A 529 10.11 -22.02 12.16
C ILE A 529 9.69 -21.22 13.40
N ALA A 530 9.42 -19.92 13.24
CA ALA A 530 8.99 -19.05 14.33
C ALA A 530 7.68 -19.52 14.98
N ASP A 531 6.65 -19.87 14.18
CA ASP A 531 5.36 -20.35 14.70
C ASP A 531 5.51 -21.67 15.47
N THR A 532 6.35 -22.58 14.97
CA THR A 532 6.59 -23.87 15.63
C THR A 532 7.25 -23.69 16.99
N VAL A 533 8.27 -22.84 17.09
CA VAL A 533 8.94 -22.54 18.35
C VAL A 533 8.02 -21.79 19.30
N GLY A 534 7.25 -20.83 18.80
CA GLY A 534 6.34 -20.04 19.63
C GLY A 534 5.21 -20.86 20.24
N LYS A 535 4.65 -21.81 19.48
CA LYS A 535 3.67 -22.78 20.01
C LYS A 535 4.26 -23.62 21.14
N LYS A 536 5.44 -24.22 20.93
CA LYS A 536 6.13 -25.00 21.96
C LYS A 536 6.43 -24.17 23.21
N ALA A 537 6.89 -22.93 23.04
CA ALA A 537 7.17 -22.02 24.15
C ALA A 537 5.90 -21.65 24.93
N ARG A 538 4.77 -21.45 24.23
CA ARG A 538 3.47 -21.18 24.87
C ARG A 538 2.96 -22.39 25.64
N GLU A 539 3.01 -23.58 25.04
CA GLU A 539 2.63 -24.83 25.69
C GLU A 539 3.46 -25.07 26.95
N ALA A 540 4.78 -24.85 26.88
CA ALA A 540 5.66 -24.96 28.05
C ALA A 540 5.31 -23.96 29.17
N ARG A 541 4.94 -22.71 28.82
CA ARG A 541 4.49 -21.71 29.79
C ARG A 541 3.14 -22.06 30.41
N GLU A 542 2.20 -22.56 29.62
CA GLU A 542 0.89 -23.02 30.10
C GLU A 542 1.03 -24.22 31.04
N GLN A 543 1.91 -25.17 30.71
CA GLN A 543 2.25 -26.29 31.57
C GLN A 543 2.92 -25.84 32.88
N ALA A 544 3.86 -24.91 32.83
CA ALA A 544 4.52 -24.36 34.01
C ALA A 544 3.53 -23.59 34.92
N ALA A 545 2.66 -22.77 34.34
CA ALA A 545 1.62 -22.06 35.08
C ALA A 545 0.58 -23.00 35.69
N GLY A 546 0.22 -24.06 34.96
CA GLY A 546 -0.64 -25.14 35.48
C GLY A 546 0.01 -25.86 36.66
N ALA A 547 1.30 -26.21 36.53
CA ALA A 547 2.07 -26.86 37.59
C ALA A 547 2.14 -25.99 38.87
N GLU A 548 2.45 -24.70 38.73
CA GLU A 548 2.47 -23.73 39.85
C GLU A 548 1.09 -23.54 40.51
N ALA A 549 0.01 -23.58 39.73
CA ALA A 549 -1.35 -23.51 40.27
C ALA A 549 -1.70 -24.76 41.09
N THR A 550 -1.28 -25.95 40.67
CA THR A 550 -1.39 -27.19 41.47
C THR A 550 -0.53 -27.16 42.73
N THR A 551 0.69 -26.58 42.69
CA THR A 551 1.54 -26.49 43.89
C THR A 551 1.02 -25.51 44.94
N LYS A 552 0.31 -24.45 44.51
CA LYS A 552 -0.37 -23.50 45.42
C LYS A 552 -1.64 -24.07 46.06
N LEU A 553 -2.27 -25.08 45.44
CA LEU A 553 -3.43 -25.79 46.01
C LEU A 553 -3.02 -26.82 47.08
N GLU A 554 -1.78 -27.31 47.07
CA GLU A 554 -1.27 -28.27 48.07
C GLU A 554 -0.74 -27.63 49.38
N ASN A 555 -0.66 -26.30 49.47
CA ASN A 555 -0.30 -25.57 50.69
C ASN A 555 -1.22 -24.37 50.97
N PRO A 556 -2.40 -24.58 51.58
CA PRO A 556 -3.27 -23.49 51.97
C PRO A 556 -2.81 -22.85 53.29
N THR A 557 -2.33 -21.60 53.23
CA THR A 557 -2.25 -20.73 54.42
C THR A 557 -3.66 -20.24 54.77
N PRO A 558 -4.12 -20.31 56.03
CA PRO A 558 -5.53 -20.03 56.37
C PRO A 558 -5.74 -18.58 56.79
N SER A 559 -6.53 -17.81 56.04
CA SER A 559 -7.19 -16.55 56.48
C SER A 559 -8.02 -16.02 55.29
N VAL A 560 -9.24 -15.49 55.32
CA VAL A 560 -10.25 -15.12 56.33
C VAL A 560 -11.60 -15.15 55.60
N LEU A 561 -12.64 -15.61 56.29
CA LEU A 561 -14.06 -15.48 55.91
C LEU A 561 -14.51 -14.01 55.98
N VAL A 562 -15.01 -13.42 54.89
CA VAL A 562 -15.96 -12.29 54.97
C VAL A 562 -17.00 -12.39 53.85
N ASP A 563 -18.19 -12.76 54.32
CA ASP A 563 -19.51 -12.21 54.03
C ASP A 563 -20.15 -12.32 52.63
N SER A 564 -21.35 -12.89 52.68
CA SER A 564 -22.28 -13.12 51.60
C SER A 564 -23.48 -12.20 51.79
N SER A 565 -23.87 -11.45 50.76
CA SER A 565 -25.27 -11.08 50.59
C SER A 565 -25.64 -10.80 49.13
N PRO A 566 -26.92 -11.00 48.76
CA PRO A 566 -27.33 -11.37 47.43
C PRO A 566 -28.08 -10.25 46.69
N GLY A 567 -28.16 -10.38 45.36
CA GLY A 567 -29.24 -9.80 44.58
C GLY A 567 -28.80 -8.81 43.50
N ARG A 568 -28.97 -9.21 42.25
CA ARG A 568 -29.96 -8.60 41.35
C ARG A 568 -30.02 -9.36 40.03
N SER A 569 -31.15 -10.02 39.84
CA SER A 569 -31.70 -10.37 38.54
C SER A 569 -31.88 -9.10 37.70
N SER A 570 -31.28 -9.07 36.52
CA SER A 570 -31.76 -8.23 35.42
C SER A 570 -31.93 -9.12 34.19
N GLU A 571 -33.13 -9.68 34.07
CA GLU A 571 -33.72 -10.00 32.78
C GLU A 571 -33.80 -8.70 31.98
N GLY A 572 -33.22 -8.71 30.78
CA GLY A 572 -33.26 -7.62 29.83
C GLY A 572 -32.89 -8.18 28.46
N GLY A 573 -33.91 -8.51 27.67
CA GLY A 573 -33.80 -9.23 26.41
C GLY A 573 -32.82 -8.59 25.42
N ASN A 574 -31.82 -9.37 25.01
CA ASN A 574 -30.87 -9.01 23.97
C ASN A 574 -31.22 -9.75 22.68
N GLY A 575 -32.19 -9.22 21.94
CA GLY A 575 -32.63 -9.75 20.64
C GLY A 575 -31.89 -9.19 19.42
N GLY A 576 -30.77 -8.48 19.62
CA GLY A 576 -30.06 -7.73 18.55
C GLY A 576 -28.63 -8.19 18.23
N ASP A 577 -28.06 -9.13 18.97
CA ASP A 577 -26.62 -9.46 18.91
C ASP A 577 -26.27 -10.65 18.00
N SER A 578 -27.22 -11.57 17.79
CA SER A 578 -26.99 -12.81 17.03
C SER A 578 -26.52 -12.57 15.59
N GLY A 579 -27.06 -11.55 14.92
CA GLY A 579 -26.67 -11.19 13.55
C GLY A 579 -25.27 -10.57 13.44
N ARG A 580 -24.79 -9.89 14.48
CA ARG A 580 -23.43 -9.32 14.50
C ARG A 580 -22.39 -10.38 14.84
N ASP A 581 -22.72 -11.29 15.75
CA ASP A 581 -21.82 -12.38 16.14
C ASP A 581 -21.71 -13.44 15.04
N ALA A 582 -22.81 -13.77 14.35
CA ALA A 582 -22.76 -14.64 13.17
C ALA A 582 -21.88 -14.06 12.06
N ARG A 583 -21.99 -12.76 11.77
CA ARG A 583 -21.14 -12.08 10.77
C ARG A 583 -19.67 -12.04 11.18
N ARG A 584 -19.37 -11.83 12.48
CA ARG A 584 -18.00 -11.88 13.00
C ARG A 584 -17.40 -13.28 12.93
N ALA A 585 -18.18 -14.30 13.28
CA ALA A 585 -17.76 -15.69 13.21
C ALA A 585 -17.53 -16.16 11.77
N ASP A 586 -18.39 -15.76 10.84
CA ASP A 586 -18.19 -16.04 9.40
C ASP A 586 -16.95 -15.31 8.87
N GLN A 587 -16.76 -14.03 9.22
CA GLN A 587 -15.56 -13.29 8.82
C GLN A 587 -14.28 -13.90 9.40
N ALA A 588 -14.30 -14.42 10.64
CA ALA A 588 -13.18 -15.12 11.24
C ALA A 588 -12.86 -16.42 10.49
N ARG A 589 -13.86 -17.24 10.18
CA ARG A 589 -13.70 -18.48 9.40
C ARG A 589 -13.17 -18.22 7.99
N ARG A 590 -13.62 -17.16 7.31
CA ARG A 590 -13.08 -16.75 6.02
C ARG A 590 -11.62 -16.31 6.11
N ARG A 591 -11.23 -15.62 7.19
CA ARG A 591 -9.84 -15.21 7.41
C ARG A 591 -8.91 -16.37 7.68
N GLU A 592 -9.38 -17.38 8.40
CA GLU A 592 -8.63 -18.59 8.69
C GLU A 592 -8.47 -19.44 7.42
N ARG A 593 -9.57 -19.67 6.68
CA ARG A 593 -9.52 -20.36 5.39
C ARG A 593 -8.61 -19.65 4.38
N GLY A 594 -8.76 -18.33 4.21
CA GLY A 594 -7.90 -17.55 3.32
C GLY A 594 -6.42 -17.59 3.74
N GLY A 595 -6.13 -17.59 5.05
CA GLY A 595 -4.77 -17.74 5.55
C GLY A 595 -4.20 -19.16 5.39
N LYS A 596 -5.05 -20.18 5.38
CA LYS A 596 -4.66 -21.56 5.08
C LYS A 596 -4.32 -21.71 3.59
N ILE A 597 -5.22 -21.28 2.70
CA ILE A 597 -5.01 -21.29 1.24
C ILE A 597 -3.70 -20.57 0.90
N PHE A 598 -3.49 -19.38 1.46
CA PHE A 598 -2.27 -18.60 1.22
C PHE A 598 -1.00 -19.38 1.57
N ARG A 599 -0.93 -19.99 2.75
CA ARG A 599 0.24 -20.74 3.20
C ARG A 599 0.47 -22.04 2.42
N GLU A 600 -0.60 -22.76 2.11
CA GLU A 600 -0.50 -24.01 1.36
C GLU A 600 -0.04 -23.74 -0.07
N THR A 601 -0.59 -22.70 -0.71
CA THR A 601 -0.26 -22.36 -2.10
C THR A 601 1.19 -21.87 -2.25
N LEU A 602 1.65 -21.00 -1.34
CA LEU A 602 3.05 -20.55 -1.35
C LEU A 602 4.06 -21.66 -1.04
N ALA A 603 3.62 -22.76 -0.43
CA ALA A 603 4.49 -23.91 -0.20
C ALA A 603 4.70 -24.77 -1.46
N GLU A 604 3.95 -24.53 -2.54
CA GLU A 604 3.95 -25.35 -3.76
C GLU A 604 5.03 -24.96 -4.79
N GLY A 605 5.53 -23.72 -4.79
CA GLY A 605 6.50 -23.20 -5.77
C GLY A 605 7.43 -22.16 -5.15
N ASP A 606 8.50 -21.75 -5.86
CA ASP A 606 9.42 -20.71 -5.42
C ASP A 606 8.95 -19.34 -5.93
N ASP A 607 8.17 -18.63 -5.13
CA ASP A 607 7.49 -17.41 -5.53
C ASP A 607 8.25 -16.15 -5.14
N ARG A 608 8.38 -15.22 -6.08
CA ARG A 608 8.95 -13.89 -5.87
C ARG A 608 7.91 -12.78 -6.03
N ILE A 609 8.07 -11.75 -5.20
CA ILE A 609 7.50 -10.42 -5.44
C ILE A 609 8.65 -9.49 -5.83
N GLU A 610 8.53 -8.82 -6.96
CA GLU A 610 9.43 -7.73 -7.35
C GLU A 610 8.66 -6.42 -7.44
N ILE A 611 9.22 -5.38 -6.83
CA ILE A 611 8.72 -4.02 -6.96
C ILE A 611 9.84 -3.19 -7.55
N ASP A 612 9.61 -2.56 -8.71
CA ASP A 612 10.59 -1.66 -9.31
C ASP A 612 9.97 -0.37 -9.83
N SER A 613 10.78 0.70 -9.83
CA SER A 613 10.40 2.00 -10.38
C SER A 613 11.29 2.34 -11.56
N ARG A 614 10.67 2.73 -12.68
CA ARG A 614 11.36 3.11 -13.91
C ARG A 614 10.78 4.40 -14.46
N LEU A 615 11.63 5.21 -15.09
CA LEU A 615 11.17 6.38 -15.83
C LEU A 615 10.46 5.96 -17.12
N THR A 616 9.47 6.76 -17.51
CA THR A 616 8.86 6.76 -18.85
C THR A 616 9.22 8.08 -19.53
N GLU A 617 8.91 8.22 -20.82
CA GLU A 617 9.13 9.48 -21.54
C GLU A 617 8.35 10.65 -20.91
N THR A 618 7.19 10.36 -20.32
CA THR A 618 6.22 11.32 -19.78
C THR A 618 6.13 11.31 -18.26
N GLY A 619 6.93 10.52 -17.55
CA GLY A 619 6.85 10.39 -16.10
C GLY A 619 7.51 9.13 -15.54
N ALA A 620 6.78 8.36 -14.73
CA ALA A 620 7.31 7.18 -14.05
C ALA A 620 6.28 6.04 -13.94
N ARG A 621 6.81 4.83 -13.85
CA ARG A 621 6.08 3.58 -13.63
C ARG A 621 6.66 2.85 -12.44
N LEU A 622 5.83 2.58 -11.44
CA LEU A 622 6.10 1.61 -10.37
C LEU A 622 5.38 0.31 -10.74
N ARG A 623 6.11 -0.78 -10.92
CA ARG A 623 5.56 -2.10 -11.22
C ARG A 623 5.72 -3.02 -10.01
N ILE A 624 4.66 -3.71 -9.67
CA ILE A 624 4.66 -4.84 -8.74
C ILE A 624 4.43 -6.10 -9.57
N ARG A 625 5.43 -6.96 -9.64
CA ARG A 625 5.35 -8.28 -10.27
C ARG A 625 5.12 -9.34 -9.21
N LEU A 626 4.13 -10.18 -9.45
CA LEU A 626 3.76 -11.33 -8.63
C LEU A 626 3.88 -12.60 -9.47
N GLU A 627 4.68 -13.56 -9.02
CA GLU A 627 4.87 -14.83 -9.72
C GLU A 627 3.71 -15.83 -9.51
N GLU A 628 3.84 -17.00 -10.12
CA GLU A 628 2.77 -17.96 -10.38
C GLU A 628 1.95 -18.32 -9.13
N GLY A 629 2.58 -18.55 -7.98
CA GLY A 629 1.86 -18.92 -6.76
C GLY A 629 0.94 -17.81 -6.25
N PHE A 630 1.20 -16.54 -6.55
CA PHE A 630 0.22 -15.47 -6.29
C PHE A 630 -0.98 -15.54 -7.23
N VAL A 631 -0.76 -15.93 -8.49
CA VAL A 631 -1.83 -16.21 -9.45
C VAL A 631 -2.72 -17.34 -8.93
N LYS A 632 -2.10 -18.42 -8.44
CA LYS A 632 -2.79 -19.55 -7.81
C LYS A 632 -3.58 -19.13 -6.58
N ILE A 633 -2.99 -18.33 -5.69
CA ILE A 633 -3.68 -17.79 -4.50
C ILE A 633 -4.91 -17.00 -4.93
N PHE A 634 -4.76 -16.13 -5.92
CA PHE A 634 -5.85 -15.30 -6.41
C PHE A 634 -6.99 -16.16 -6.98
N GLY A 635 -6.68 -17.11 -7.86
CA GLY A 635 -7.68 -18.02 -8.42
C GLY A 635 -8.38 -18.88 -7.37
N ARG A 636 -7.65 -19.43 -6.38
CA ARG A 636 -8.22 -20.18 -5.26
C ARG A 636 -9.13 -19.31 -4.39
N LEU A 637 -8.76 -18.06 -4.14
CA LEU A 637 -9.61 -17.13 -3.37
C LEU A 637 -10.89 -16.78 -4.12
N LEU A 638 -10.81 -16.56 -5.44
CA LEU A 638 -11.99 -16.33 -6.30
C LEU A 638 -12.90 -17.57 -6.33
N ALA A 639 -12.34 -18.76 -6.53
CA ALA A 639 -13.08 -20.01 -6.56
C ALA A 639 -13.86 -20.25 -5.26
N ASN A 640 -13.22 -20.01 -4.11
CA ASN A 640 -13.88 -20.10 -2.81
C ASN A 640 -14.99 -19.05 -2.61
N GLY A 641 -14.91 -17.90 -3.29
CA GLY A 641 -15.96 -16.89 -3.28
C GLY A 641 -17.17 -17.25 -4.14
N LEU A 642 -16.94 -18.02 -5.21
CA LEU A 642 -17.98 -18.50 -6.14
C LEU A 642 -18.69 -19.78 -5.66
N ALA A 643 -18.05 -20.56 -4.79
CA ALA A 643 -18.64 -21.78 -4.24
C ALA A 643 -19.97 -21.47 -3.52
N PRO A 644 -21.05 -22.23 -3.80
CA PRO A 644 -22.32 -22.08 -3.09
C PRO A 644 -22.07 -22.19 -1.59
N GLN A 645 -22.57 -21.22 -0.81
CA GLN A 645 -22.59 -21.39 0.64
C GLN A 645 -23.51 -22.57 0.94
N GLU A 646 -22.95 -23.70 1.38
CA GLU A 646 -23.74 -24.77 1.95
C GLU A 646 -24.63 -24.15 3.04
N GLN A 647 -25.93 -24.07 2.75
CA GLN A 647 -26.93 -23.76 3.74
C GLN A 647 -26.87 -24.90 4.76
N THR A 648 -26.31 -24.62 5.93
CA THR A 648 -26.55 -25.41 7.14
C THR A 648 -28.05 -25.30 7.51
N GLU A 649 -28.90 -25.94 6.70
CA GLU A 649 -30.20 -26.44 7.11
C GLU A 649 -30.02 -27.92 7.44
N GLN A 650 -29.56 -28.19 8.66
CA GLN A 650 -29.85 -29.41 9.39
C GLN A 650 -29.36 -29.23 10.83
N GLU A 651 -30.18 -29.68 11.78
CA GLU A 651 -30.06 -29.54 13.24
C GLU A 651 -30.65 -28.26 13.86
N SER A 652 -31.91 -27.97 13.52
CA SER A 652 -32.88 -27.60 14.56
C SER A 652 -34.23 -28.24 14.25
N ASN A 653 -34.36 -29.52 14.60
CA ASN A 653 -35.65 -30.15 14.85
C ASN A 653 -35.79 -30.34 16.35
#